data_AF-A0A2N9HUA1-F1
#
_entry.id   AF-A0A2N9HUA1-F1
#
_cell.length_a   1.000
_cell.length_b   1.000
_cell.length_c   1.000
_cell.angle_alpha   90.00
_cell.angle_beta   90.00
_cell.angle_gamma   90.00
#
_symmetry.space_group_name_H-M   'P 1'
#
loop_
_entity.id
_entity.type
_entity.pdbx_description
1 polymer ?
#
loop_
_entity_poly.entity_id
_entity_poly.type
_entity_poly.pdbx_seq_one_letter_code
_entity_poly.pdbx_strand_id
1 'polypeptide(L)'
;MSLWAEHIGALQGCFKQPESLECVRQVRSLSEVNWRQYAADEVTEMKSHLLKYPLEVDRTGKVKPLPGCVTFPDVGGTGQQAVPFQTNQGSLEVLLLHGNLDIWVKEAKNLPNKDMFHKNLRDMLRIKKNKLVDKFAKLPGRVGHKIEGSMSDEITSDPYVTVSVSGAVIARTFVISNNENPVWMQHFNVPVAHYAAEVHFVVKDSDVVGSQIMGAVGIPVEQLFSGMKVEGNFPIIDASGNPCKAGAILSLSIQYTPVDKVNIYGGVDSGPDCQGVPGTYFPLRKAGKVTLYQDAHVHDGCLPNFKLDGDVQYEHRSCWHDIFEAISQARHLIYIAGWSVYHKVRLIRDGNNATDCMLGDLLKTKSQEGVRVLLLVWDDPTSRNVLGYKTDGIMHTNDEETRRFFKHSSVQVILCPRSAEKGHSWVKKKEAGIIYTHHQKTVIVDADAGHHKRKIMAFVGGLDLSMGRYDTPKHPLFRTLQTVHKDDYRNPNFTVPRVGCPRQPWHDLHCRIDGPAAYDILTNFEERWLKEGSKPHGLQKLLASSSAAYDDFLVKIEKIPGIIGMADSPCQSQNDPEGWHVQVFRSIDSNSVKGFPEDPKDATSRNLVCGKNVLIDMSIHTAYVKAIRAAQKFIYIENQYFLGSSYNWDSHKDLGANNLIPIEIALKIVNKIKANERFSAYIIIPMWPEGVPTSIPNQQILYWQHKTMQMMYEMIYNALKEVGLENKYEPQDYLNFFCLGNREVPDREDSLVARDSTAVKTPQALVQKSRRFMIYVHSKGMIVDDEYVILGSANINQRSMEGTRDTEIAMGAYQPYHTWASRLFSPHGQIYGYRMSLWAEHIGALQGCFKQPESLECVRQVRSLSEVNWRQYAADEVTEMKSHLLKYPLEVDRTGKVKPLPGCVTFPDVGGTVTGTFTPNLENLTI
;
A
#
# COMPACT_ATOMS: atom_id res chain seq x y z
N MET A 1 -1.27 -40.95 -26.65
CA MET A 1 -0.49 -40.82 -27.89
C MET A 1 -0.66 -39.45 -28.56
N SER A 2 -1.87 -38.87 -28.70
CA SER A 2 -2.05 -37.50 -29.20
C SER A 2 -1.35 -36.43 -28.35
N LEU A 3 -1.45 -36.54 -27.02
CA LEU A 3 -0.74 -35.67 -26.04
C LEU A 3 0.80 -35.74 -26.12
N TRP A 4 1.37 -36.82 -26.66
CA TRP A 4 2.83 -36.98 -26.79
C TRP A 4 3.36 -36.41 -28.11
N ALA A 5 2.53 -36.33 -29.15
CA ALA A 5 2.90 -35.72 -30.43
C ALA A 5 3.01 -34.18 -30.35
N GLU A 6 2.25 -33.55 -29.44
CA GLU A 6 2.27 -32.09 -29.21
C GLU A 6 3.58 -31.57 -28.63
N HIS A 7 4.41 -32.39 -27.98
CA HIS A 7 5.62 -31.91 -27.29
C HIS A 7 6.95 -32.20 -28.02
N ILE A 8 6.99 -33.08 -29.03
CA ILE A 8 8.27 -33.58 -29.60
C ILE A 8 8.35 -33.50 -31.14
N GLY A 9 7.30 -33.04 -31.84
CA GLY A 9 7.41 -32.58 -33.23
C GLY A 9 7.60 -33.66 -34.33
N ALA A 10 7.66 -34.97 -34.03
CA ALA A 10 7.53 -36.04 -35.02
C ALA A 10 7.21 -37.41 -34.39
N LEU A 11 6.40 -38.23 -35.07
CA LEU A 11 6.12 -39.64 -34.71
C LEU A 11 7.16 -40.57 -35.37
N GLN A 12 8.21 -40.98 -34.64
CA GLN A 12 9.00 -42.15 -35.02
C GLN A 12 8.44 -43.43 -34.38
N GLY A 13 8.49 -44.54 -35.11
CA GLY A 13 7.75 -45.79 -34.83
C GLY A 13 8.06 -46.54 -33.53
N CYS A 14 8.99 -46.06 -32.69
CA CYS A 14 9.43 -46.76 -31.48
C CYS A 14 8.49 -46.58 -30.26
N PHE A 15 7.48 -45.70 -30.32
CA PHE A 15 6.56 -45.43 -29.19
C PHE A 15 5.41 -46.44 -29.02
N LYS A 16 5.45 -47.59 -29.70
CA LYS A 16 4.41 -48.62 -29.59
C LYS A 16 4.47 -49.45 -28.30
N GLN A 17 5.54 -49.33 -27.50
CA GLN A 17 5.68 -49.98 -26.19
C GLN A 17 6.32 -49.03 -25.15
N PRO A 18 5.52 -48.23 -24.43
CA PRO A 18 6.02 -47.19 -23.51
C PRO A 18 6.73 -47.72 -22.25
N GLU A 19 6.66 -49.03 -21.99
CA GLU A 19 7.31 -49.68 -20.84
C GLU A 19 8.70 -50.24 -21.15
N SER A 20 9.17 -50.14 -22.40
CA SER A 20 10.51 -50.66 -22.75
C SER A 20 11.61 -49.75 -22.19
N LEU A 21 12.66 -50.36 -21.65
CA LEU A 21 13.83 -49.65 -21.12
C LEU A 21 14.51 -48.76 -22.19
N GLU A 22 14.35 -49.13 -23.46
CA GLU A 22 14.87 -48.41 -24.62
C GLU A 22 14.05 -47.14 -24.91
N CYS A 23 12.71 -47.17 -24.72
CA CYS A 23 11.85 -46.00 -24.79
C CYS A 23 12.17 -45.00 -23.66
N VAL A 24 12.37 -45.48 -22.43
CA VAL A 24 12.73 -44.63 -21.28
C VAL A 24 14.11 -43.97 -21.48
N ARG A 25 15.08 -44.69 -22.05
CA ARG A 25 16.42 -44.14 -22.35
C ARG A 25 16.38 -43.09 -23.46
N GLN A 26 15.58 -43.29 -24.50
CA GLN A 26 15.40 -42.30 -25.58
C GLN A 26 14.64 -41.06 -25.13
N VAL A 27 13.60 -41.19 -24.29
CA VAL A 27 12.88 -40.05 -23.71
C VAL A 27 13.80 -39.23 -22.80
N ARG A 28 14.64 -39.89 -21.99
CA ARG A 28 15.62 -39.20 -21.16
C ARG A 28 16.68 -38.46 -21.99
N SER A 29 17.19 -39.09 -23.05
CA SER A 29 18.11 -38.46 -24.00
C SER A 29 17.50 -37.25 -24.73
N LEU A 30 16.25 -37.36 -25.19
CA LEU A 30 15.53 -36.24 -25.83
C LEU A 30 15.18 -35.13 -24.84
N SER A 31 14.87 -35.47 -23.58
CA SER A 31 14.65 -34.49 -22.51
C SER A 31 15.94 -33.74 -22.14
N GLU A 32 17.10 -34.40 -22.18
CA GLU A 32 18.39 -33.76 -21.93
C GLU A 32 18.85 -32.89 -23.10
N VAL A 33 18.53 -33.26 -24.34
CA VAL A 33 18.80 -32.43 -25.53
C VAL A 33 17.86 -31.21 -25.56
N ASN A 34 16.56 -31.39 -25.28
CA ASN A 34 15.60 -30.27 -25.19
C ASN A 34 15.90 -29.36 -23.99
N TRP A 35 16.31 -29.89 -22.85
CA TRP A 35 16.77 -29.09 -21.70
C TRP A 35 18.04 -28.31 -22.03
N ARG A 36 18.99 -28.91 -22.77
CA ARG A 36 20.21 -28.20 -23.22
C ARG A 36 19.91 -27.15 -24.29
N GLN A 37 18.85 -27.30 -25.08
CA GLN A 37 18.44 -26.32 -26.08
C GLN A 37 17.61 -25.18 -25.45
N TYR A 38 16.73 -25.49 -24.48
CA TYR A 38 16.02 -24.49 -23.67
C TYR A 38 16.98 -23.68 -22.78
N ALA A 39 17.98 -24.35 -22.18
CA ALA A 39 19.05 -23.70 -21.43
C ALA A 39 20.08 -22.99 -22.33
N ALA A 40 20.14 -23.27 -23.63
CA ALA A 40 21.00 -22.53 -24.56
C ALA A 40 20.30 -21.26 -25.08
N ASP A 41 18.99 -21.30 -25.32
CA ASP A 41 18.23 -20.16 -25.84
C ASP A 41 17.96 -19.11 -24.74
N GLU A 42 17.65 -19.50 -23.49
CA GLU A 42 17.52 -18.54 -22.38
C GLU A 42 18.87 -18.00 -21.87
N VAL A 43 19.96 -18.78 -21.95
CA VAL A 43 21.29 -18.33 -21.49
C VAL A 43 21.99 -17.43 -22.54
N THR A 44 21.63 -17.52 -23.81
CA THR A 44 22.22 -16.64 -24.84
C THR A 44 21.56 -15.25 -24.83
N GLU A 45 20.27 -15.13 -24.47
CA GLU A 45 19.62 -13.84 -24.32
C GLU A 45 20.00 -13.14 -23.00
N MET A 46 20.21 -13.89 -21.90
CA MET A 46 20.72 -13.32 -20.63
C MET A 46 22.22 -12.97 -20.64
N LYS A 47 23.09 -13.72 -21.36
CA LYS A 47 24.54 -13.41 -21.40
C LYS A 47 24.88 -12.12 -22.15
N SER A 48 23.99 -11.61 -22.99
CA SER A 48 24.19 -10.31 -23.66
C SER A 48 23.92 -9.10 -22.75
N HIS A 49 23.24 -9.31 -21.62
CA HIS A 49 22.80 -8.24 -20.72
C HIS A 49 23.63 -8.10 -19.43
N LEU A 50 24.54 -9.04 -19.10
CA LEU A 50 25.31 -9.02 -17.85
C LEU A 50 26.84 -8.89 -18.00
N LEU A 51 27.39 -8.78 -19.20
CA LEU A 51 28.83 -8.54 -19.43
C LEU A 51 29.09 -7.11 -19.90
N LYS A 52 28.97 -6.13 -18.98
CA LYS A 52 29.56 -4.79 -19.15
C LYS A 52 30.17 -4.25 -17.86
N TYR A 53 30.91 -5.06 -17.12
CA TYR A 53 31.91 -4.56 -16.16
C TYR A 53 33.14 -5.48 -16.19
N PRO A 54 34.34 -4.99 -16.53
CA PRO A 54 35.57 -5.77 -16.42
C PRO A 54 35.99 -5.78 -14.95
N LEU A 55 35.80 -6.92 -14.27
CA LEU A 55 36.37 -7.21 -12.96
C LEU A 55 37.48 -8.24 -13.15
N GLU A 56 38.67 -7.94 -12.64
CA GLU A 56 39.78 -8.90 -12.62
C GLU A 56 39.82 -9.57 -11.25
N VAL A 57 39.80 -10.91 -11.25
CA VAL A 57 39.95 -11.73 -10.04
C VAL A 57 41.41 -12.18 -9.99
N ASP A 58 42.14 -11.78 -8.95
CA ASP A 58 43.52 -12.23 -8.81
C ASP A 58 43.60 -13.71 -8.39
N ARG A 59 44.79 -14.30 -8.49
CA ARG A 59 45.04 -15.72 -8.21
C ARG A 59 44.81 -16.12 -6.73
N THR A 60 44.46 -15.18 -5.85
CA THR A 60 44.11 -15.43 -4.45
C THR A 60 42.61 -15.32 -4.19
N GLY A 61 41.79 -15.05 -5.22
CA GLY A 61 40.34 -14.95 -5.11
C GLY A 61 39.84 -13.61 -4.57
N LYS A 62 40.69 -12.57 -4.51
CA LYS A 62 40.25 -11.21 -4.18
C LYS A 62 39.85 -10.45 -5.44
N VAL A 63 38.64 -9.89 -5.41
CA VAL A 63 38.09 -9.03 -6.48
C VAL A 63 38.60 -7.61 -6.27
N LYS A 64 39.25 -7.02 -7.29
CA LYS A 64 39.58 -5.59 -7.30
C LYS A 64 38.99 -4.90 -8.53
N PRO A 65 38.41 -3.70 -8.40
CA PRO A 65 38.00 -2.88 -9.54
C PRO A 65 39.22 -2.27 -10.25
N LEU A 66 39.17 -2.11 -11.57
CA LEU A 66 40.20 -1.41 -12.34
C LEU A 66 40.35 0.06 -11.87
N PRO A 67 41.57 0.63 -11.83
CA PRO A 67 41.77 2.03 -11.43
C PRO A 67 41.12 2.97 -12.44
N GLY A 68 40.22 3.85 -11.99
CA GLY A 68 39.54 4.85 -12.82
C GLY A 68 38.01 4.76 -12.88
N CYS A 69 37.37 3.91 -12.08
CA CYS A 69 35.90 3.85 -12.02
C CYS A 69 35.33 5.01 -11.19
N VAL A 70 34.71 5.95 -11.89
CA VAL A 70 33.91 7.07 -11.36
C VAL A 70 32.78 6.53 -10.48
N THR A 71 32.49 7.25 -9.41
CA THR A 71 31.37 7.08 -8.48
C THR A 71 30.06 6.72 -9.19
N PHE A 72 29.30 5.78 -8.61
CA PHE A 72 27.96 5.43 -9.06
C PHE A 72 27.06 6.68 -9.08
N PRO A 73 26.38 7.03 -10.19
CA PRO A 73 25.33 8.04 -10.16
C PRO A 73 24.11 7.49 -9.42
N ASP A 74 23.56 8.32 -8.54
CA ASP A 74 22.33 8.17 -7.76
C ASP A 74 21.36 7.14 -8.34
N VAL A 75 21.17 6.05 -7.59
CA VAL A 75 20.04 5.13 -7.78
C VAL A 75 18.79 5.93 -7.42
N GLY A 76 18.16 6.58 -8.40
CA GLY A 76 16.94 7.37 -8.22
C GLY A 76 15.75 6.50 -7.78
N GLY A 77 15.72 6.13 -6.50
CA GLY A 77 14.53 5.87 -5.71
C GLY A 77 13.98 7.21 -5.23
N THR A 78 12.66 7.38 -5.30
CA THR A 78 11.99 8.68 -5.12
C THR A 78 11.97 9.18 -3.68
N GLY A 79 12.17 8.29 -2.70
CA GLY A 79 12.07 8.60 -1.27
C GLY A 79 13.40 8.91 -0.57
N GLN A 80 14.54 8.42 -1.06
CA GLN A 80 15.84 8.58 -0.39
C GLN A 80 16.79 9.45 -1.20
N GLN A 81 17.54 10.30 -0.51
CA GLN A 81 18.48 11.24 -1.08
C GLN A 81 19.65 11.46 -0.14
N ALA A 82 20.79 10.83 -0.45
CA ALA A 82 22.05 11.14 0.21
C ALA A 82 22.64 12.42 -0.41
N VAL A 83 23.10 13.35 0.43
CA VAL A 83 23.99 14.43 -0.02
C VAL A 83 25.41 13.90 0.12
N PRO A 84 26.15 13.66 -0.98
CA PRO A 84 27.43 12.95 -0.92
C PRO A 84 28.59 13.83 -0.41
N PHE A 85 28.29 15.04 0.07
CA PHE A 85 29.26 16.04 0.52
C PHE A 85 28.71 16.84 1.70
N GLN A 86 29.60 17.43 2.48
CA GLN A 86 29.23 18.25 3.63
C GLN A 86 28.81 19.66 3.21
N THR A 87 27.70 20.14 3.75
CA THR A 87 27.24 21.53 3.60
C THR A 87 27.77 22.45 4.69
N ASN A 88 28.32 21.88 5.77
CA ASN A 88 28.88 22.59 6.91
C ASN A 88 30.21 21.96 7.36
N GLN A 89 31.16 22.79 7.80
CA GLN A 89 32.48 22.35 8.28
C GLN A 89 32.53 22.13 9.80
N GLY A 90 31.49 22.53 10.54
CA GLY A 90 31.41 22.37 12.00
C GLY A 90 30.95 20.98 12.45
N SER A 91 31.31 20.62 13.68
CA SER A 91 30.69 19.48 14.39
C SER A 91 29.27 19.88 14.80
N LEU A 92 28.27 19.15 14.32
CA LEU A 92 26.85 19.37 14.62
C LEU A 92 26.29 18.22 15.45
N GLU A 93 25.39 18.53 16.39
CA GLU A 93 24.69 17.52 17.17
C GLU A 93 23.53 16.90 16.37
N VAL A 94 23.31 15.59 16.55
CA VAL A 94 22.14 14.90 15.97
C VAL A 94 20.96 15.04 16.93
N LEU A 95 19.93 15.78 16.50
CA LEU A 95 18.74 16.05 17.31
C LEU A 95 17.48 15.45 16.67
N LEU A 96 16.48 15.14 17.51
CA LEU A 96 15.18 14.63 17.07
C LEU A 96 14.27 15.76 16.61
N LEU A 97 14.01 15.86 15.31
CA LEU A 97 12.91 16.65 14.76
C LEU A 97 11.61 15.84 14.80
N HIS A 98 10.85 15.94 15.89
CA HIS A 98 9.49 15.39 16.00
C HIS A 98 8.45 16.50 16.04
N GLY A 99 7.71 16.68 14.94
CA GLY A 99 6.76 17.79 14.79
C GLY A 99 6.51 18.14 13.34
N ASN A 100 6.41 19.43 13.03
CA ASN A 100 6.17 19.94 11.68
C ASN A 100 7.27 20.91 11.25
N LEU A 101 7.69 20.82 9.99
CA LEU A 101 8.50 21.83 9.34
C LEU A 101 7.61 22.65 8.39
N ASP A 102 7.51 23.95 8.65
CA ASP A 102 6.95 24.94 7.74
C ASP A 102 8.08 25.49 6.86
N ILE A 103 8.03 25.19 5.57
CA ILE A 103 9.11 25.42 4.61
C ILE A 103 8.58 26.25 3.44
N TRP A 104 9.31 27.30 3.09
CA TRP A 104 9.15 28.03 1.84
C TRP A 104 10.42 27.92 1.01
N VAL A 105 10.30 27.37 -0.19
CA VAL A 105 11.35 27.45 -1.21
C VAL A 105 10.97 28.56 -2.18
N LYS A 106 11.70 29.69 -2.15
CA LYS A 106 11.29 30.91 -2.83
C LYS A 106 11.85 31.00 -4.25
N GLU A 107 13.16 31.14 -4.37
CA GLU A 107 13.84 31.31 -5.65
C GLU A 107 15.30 30.85 -5.55
N ALA A 108 15.92 30.57 -6.69
CA ALA A 108 17.37 30.49 -6.80
C ALA A 108 17.86 31.48 -7.84
N LYS A 109 19.11 31.91 -7.73
CA LYS A 109 19.75 32.82 -8.69
C LYS A 109 21.07 32.27 -9.17
N ASN A 110 21.45 32.61 -10.40
CA ASN A 110 22.73 32.28 -11.02
C ASN A 110 23.08 30.78 -10.98
N LEU A 111 22.10 29.90 -11.21
CA LEU A 111 22.37 28.46 -11.27
C LEU A 111 23.30 28.12 -12.45
N PRO A 112 24.12 27.04 -12.35
CA PRO A 112 24.93 26.59 -13.46
C PRO A 112 24.06 26.00 -14.59
N ASN A 113 24.43 26.25 -15.86
CA ASN A 113 23.84 25.57 -17.01
C ASN A 113 24.38 24.14 -17.12
N LYS A 114 23.54 23.13 -16.90
CA LYS A 114 23.90 21.71 -16.92
C LYS A 114 23.51 21.01 -18.24
N ASP A 115 22.60 21.59 -19.01
CA ASP A 115 22.16 21.09 -20.34
C ASP A 115 23.20 21.22 -21.46
N MET A 116 24.23 22.06 -21.28
CA MET A 116 25.30 22.26 -22.26
C MET A 116 26.11 20.99 -22.56
N PHE A 117 26.16 20.02 -21.65
CA PHE A 117 26.86 18.74 -21.86
C PHE A 117 26.14 17.84 -22.89
N HIS A 118 24.81 17.86 -22.91
CA HIS A 118 23.99 17.12 -23.87
C HIS A 118 24.03 17.74 -25.28
N LYS A 119 24.23 19.06 -25.37
CA LYS A 119 24.40 19.80 -26.62
C LYS A 119 25.61 19.29 -27.42
N ASN A 120 26.76 19.10 -26.77
CA ASN A 120 27.97 18.56 -27.42
C ASN A 120 27.78 17.14 -27.96
N LEU A 121 27.02 16.28 -27.28
CA LEU A 121 26.73 14.92 -27.73
C LEU A 121 25.74 14.89 -28.92
N ARG A 122 24.69 15.73 -28.86
CA ARG A 122 23.72 15.93 -29.94
C ARG A 122 24.37 16.56 -31.17
N ASP A 123 25.25 17.53 -30.99
CA ASP A 123 26.00 18.16 -32.08
C ASP A 123 27.01 17.20 -32.71
N MET A 124 27.67 16.34 -31.93
CA MET A 124 28.56 15.30 -32.47
C MET A 124 27.79 14.24 -33.28
N LEU A 125 26.59 13.86 -32.84
CA LEU A 125 25.69 12.96 -33.58
C LEU A 125 25.09 13.63 -34.82
N ARG A 126 24.78 14.93 -34.76
CA ARG A 126 24.32 15.74 -35.89
C ARG A 126 25.42 15.92 -36.94
N ILE A 127 26.67 16.10 -36.54
CA ILE A 127 27.85 16.13 -37.42
C ILE A 127 28.05 14.76 -38.11
N LYS A 128 27.83 13.64 -37.38
CA LYS A 128 27.88 12.29 -37.98
C LYS A 128 26.72 12.03 -38.96
N LYS A 129 25.52 12.55 -38.68
CA LYS A 129 24.37 12.45 -39.60
C LYS A 129 24.55 13.31 -40.86
N ASN A 130 25.05 14.54 -40.71
CA ASN A 130 25.29 15.43 -41.85
C ASN A 130 26.40 14.90 -42.78
N LYS A 131 27.44 14.25 -42.23
CA LYS A 131 28.43 13.51 -43.05
C LYS A 131 27.85 12.31 -43.81
N LEU A 132 26.74 11.73 -43.34
CA LEU A 132 26.05 10.64 -44.05
C LEU A 132 25.11 11.18 -45.14
N VAL A 133 24.48 12.35 -44.91
CA VAL A 133 23.55 12.98 -45.86
C VAL A 133 24.28 13.66 -47.02
N ASP A 134 25.47 14.24 -46.80
CA ASP A 134 26.29 14.84 -47.86
C ASP A 134 26.85 13.81 -48.87
N LYS A 135 26.80 12.50 -48.56
CA LYS A 135 27.11 11.43 -49.52
C LYS A 135 25.95 11.03 -50.43
N PHE A 136 24.73 11.48 -50.15
CA PHE A 136 23.52 11.09 -50.89
C PHE A 136 22.81 12.24 -51.62
N ALA A 137 23.34 13.48 -51.58
CA ALA A 137 22.80 14.62 -52.31
C ALA A 137 23.60 14.93 -53.60
N LYS A 138 23.57 14.00 -54.57
CA LYS A 138 23.86 14.28 -55.98
C LYS A 138 22.71 13.76 -56.84
N LEU A 139 21.57 14.45 -56.80
CA LEU A 139 20.54 14.41 -57.83
C LEU A 139 20.01 15.84 -58.06
N PRO A 140 19.89 16.31 -59.31
CA PRO A 140 19.44 17.67 -59.59
C PRO A 140 17.90 17.72 -59.71
N GLY A 141 17.24 18.64 -59.00
CA GLY A 141 15.84 18.94 -59.27
C GLY A 141 15.08 19.73 -58.19
N ARG A 142 14.93 21.04 -58.45
CA ARG A 142 13.83 21.95 -58.03
C ARG A 142 13.81 22.56 -56.61
N VAL A 143 14.21 23.84 -56.59
CA VAL A 143 13.54 25.05 -56.06
C VAL A 143 12.87 24.98 -54.67
N GLY A 144 13.62 25.40 -53.65
CA GLY A 144 13.38 26.63 -52.87
C GLY A 144 12.02 26.89 -52.22
N HIS A 145 11.99 26.84 -50.89
CA HIS A 145 11.45 27.94 -50.07
C HIS A 145 12.28 28.09 -48.79
N LYS A 146 12.92 29.27 -48.65
CA LYS A 146 13.48 29.77 -47.40
C LYS A 146 12.32 30.06 -46.43
N ILE A 147 12.42 29.53 -45.22
CA ILE A 147 11.81 30.15 -44.04
C ILE A 147 12.99 30.50 -43.13
N GLU A 148 13.40 31.77 -43.19
CA GLU A 148 14.21 32.41 -42.16
C GLU A 148 13.31 32.62 -40.94
N GLY A 149 13.67 31.97 -39.83
CA GLY A 149 13.00 32.06 -38.54
C GLY A 149 14.02 31.75 -37.46
N SER A 150 14.89 32.72 -37.19
CA SER A 150 15.83 32.74 -36.08
C SER A 150 15.08 32.96 -34.77
N MET A 151 14.89 31.91 -33.98
CA MET A 151 14.87 32.00 -32.52
C MET A 151 15.80 30.92 -31.98
N SER A 152 16.95 31.35 -31.50
CA SER A 152 17.82 30.52 -30.66
C SER A 152 17.20 30.47 -29.27
N ASP A 153 16.34 29.49 -29.00
CA ASP A 153 16.03 29.14 -27.62
C ASP A 153 17.32 28.58 -27.01
N GLU A 154 17.99 29.39 -26.19
CA GLU A 154 19.09 28.93 -25.35
C GLU A 154 18.51 27.91 -24.36
N ILE A 155 18.70 26.63 -24.66
CA ILE A 155 18.39 25.54 -23.75
C ILE A 155 19.28 25.72 -22.50
N THR A 156 18.66 25.89 -21.35
CA THR A 156 19.30 26.06 -20.03
C THR A 156 18.67 25.07 -19.05
N SER A 157 19.28 24.92 -17.87
CA SER A 157 18.84 23.94 -16.86
C SER A 157 17.34 24.02 -16.53
N ASP A 158 16.77 22.87 -16.16
CA ASP A 158 15.41 22.66 -15.69
C ASP A 158 15.40 22.43 -14.16
N PRO A 159 15.63 23.46 -13.32
CA PRO A 159 15.88 23.27 -11.91
C PRO A 159 14.64 22.94 -11.07
N TYR A 160 14.88 22.20 -9.99
CA TYR A 160 13.96 21.97 -8.88
C TYR A 160 14.73 21.74 -7.58
N VAL A 161 14.04 21.83 -6.45
CA VAL A 161 14.62 21.63 -5.12
C VAL A 161 13.97 20.42 -4.45
N THR A 162 14.79 19.65 -3.75
CA THR A 162 14.38 18.56 -2.88
C THR A 162 14.80 18.88 -1.46
N VAL A 163 13.89 18.71 -0.50
CA VAL A 163 14.18 18.87 0.93
C VAL A 163 14.26 17.49 1.56
N SER A 164 15.34 17.22 2.29
CA SER A 164 15.57 15.92 2.92
C SER A 164 16.09 16.04 4.35
N VAL A 165 15.68 15.08 5.19
CA VAL A 165 16.08 14.95 6.60
C VAL A 165 16.51 13.51 6.82
N SER A 166 17.73 13.30 7.32
CA SER A 166 18.32 11.95 7.49
C SER A 166 18.30 11.12 6.21
N GLY A 167 18.43 11.79 5.07
CA GLY A 167 18.33 11.19 3.74
C GLY A 167 16.91 10.92 3.24
N ALA A 168 15.87 11.01 4.06
CA ALA A 168 14.50 10.88 3.61
C ALA A 168 14.04 12.18 2.94
N VAL A 169 13.55 12.12 1.70
CA VAL A 169 12.96 13.26 0.98
C VAL A 169 11.58 13.55 1.56
N ILE A 170 11.43 14.73 2.17
CA ILE A 170 10.20 15.17 2.83
C ILE A 170 9.39 16.18 2.00
N ALA A 171 10.04 16.87 1.05
CA ALA A 171 9.38 17.80 0.14
C ALA A 171 10.15 17.92 -1.18
N ARG A 172 9.44 18.32 -2.24
CA ARG A 172 10.01 18.56 -3.56
C ARG A 172 9.22 19.67 -4.25
N THR A 173 9.92 20.60 -4.90
CA THR A 173 9.28 21.64 -5.70
C THR A 173 8.91 21.15 -7.10
N PHE A 174 8.03 21.87 -7.78
CA PHE A 174 7.87 21.67 -9.22
C PHE A 174 9.15 22.05 -9.99
N VAL A 175 9.29 21.46 -11.17
CA VAL A 175 10.39 21.75 -12.12
C VAL A 175 10.05 23.03 -12.87
N ILE A 176 10.99 23.97 -12.95
CA ILE A 176 10.88 25.15 -13.81
C ILE A 176 11.80 24.91 -15.00
N SER A 177 11.25 24.93 -16.21
CA SER A 177 12.03 24.64 -17.41
C SER A 177 12.85 25.84 -17.88
N ASN A 178 14.05 25.57 -18.39
CA ASN A 178 14.97 26.53 -19.03
C ASN A 178 15.13 27.83 -18.24
N ASN A 179 15.52 27.74 -16.97
CA ASN A 179 15.67 28.93 -16.14
C ASN A 179 16.80 28.79 -15.10
N GLU A 180 17.87 29.58 -15.25
CA GLU A 180 18.96 29.67 -14.26
C GLU A 180 18.60 30.51 -13.02
N ASN A 181 17.47 31.22 -13.04
CA ASN A 181 16.94 32.06 -11.96
C ASN A 181 15.48 31.68 -11.62
N PRO A 182 15.23 30.41 -11.23
CA PRO A 182 13.89 29.90 -10.98
C PRO A 182 13.23 30.57 -9.77
N VAL A 183 11.94 30.88 -9.89
CA VAL A 183 11.10 31.38 -8.79
C VAL A 183 9.98 30.37 -8.55
N TRP A 184 10.08 29.59 -7.47
CA TRP A 184 9.10 28.57 -7.12
C TRP A 184 7.99 29.12 -6.22
N MET A 185 8.34 29.94 -5.21
CA MET A 185 7.42 30.43 -4.18
C MET A 185 6.50 29.33 -3.64
N GLN A 186 7.07 28.16 -3.34
CA GLN A 186 6.31 26.98 -2.95
C GLN A 186 6.41 26.72 -1.45
N HIS A 187 5.25 26.50 -0.85
CA HIS A 187 5.06 26.24 0.58
C HIS A 187 4.87 24.75 0.85
N PHE A 188 5.46 24.26 1.94
CA PHE A 188 5.27 22.92 2.46
C PHE A 188 5.11 22.97 3.97
N ASN A 189 4.13 22.25 4.50
CA ASN A 189 4.01 21.98 5.93
C ASN A 189 4.03 20.47 6.14
N VAL A 190 5.19 19.94 6.50
CA VAL A 190 5.46 18.50 6.45
C VAL A 190 5.72 17.92 7.84
N PRO A 191 5.09 16.79 8.21
CA PRO A 191 5.40 16.11 9.44
C PRO A 191 6.81 15.50 9.37
N VAL A 192 7.57 15.64 10.45
CA VAL A 192 8.89 15.04 10.62
C VAL A 192 8.97 14.27 11.92
N ALA A 193 9.72 13.15 11.88
CA ALA A 193 10.05 12.29 13.00
C ALA A 193 11.47 11.71 12.79
N HIS A 194 12.47 12.57 12.65
CA HIS A 194 13.81 12.18 12.18
C HIS A 194 14.91 12.66 13.13
N TYR A 195 15.91 11.82 13.35
CA TYR A 195 17.16 12.21 14.00
C TYR A 195 18.13 12.77 12.95
N ALA A 196 18.42 14.06 12.98
CA ALA A 196 19.26 14.72 11.99
C ALA A 196 20.13 15.81 12.61
N ALA A 197 21.30 16.02 12.00
CA ALA A 197 22.14 17.19 12.28
C ALA A 197 21.77 18.40 11.41
N GLU A 198 21.31 18.14 10.17
CA GLU A 198 20.93 19.17 9.20
C GLU A 198 19.67 18.80 8.42
N VAL A 199 18.91 19.82 8.02
CA VAL A 199 17.89 19.74 6.97
C VAL A 199 18.54 20.19 5.65
N HIS A 200 18.51 19.33 4.63
CA HIS A 200 19.19 19.60 3.36
C HIS A 200 18.21 20.04 2.28
N PHE A 201 18.51 21.14 1.63
CA PHE A 201 17.85 21.63 0.41
C PHE A 201 18.78 21.40 -0.77
N VAL A 202 18.48 20.41 -1.59
CA VAL A 202 19.34 20.00 -2.71
C VAL A 202 18.72 20.51 -4.01
N VAL A 203 19.48 21.36 -4.71
CA VAL A 203 19.11 21.92 -6.00
C VAL A 203 19.56 20.95 -7.09
N LYS A 204 18.64 20.58 -7.96
CA LYS A 204 18.84 19.56 -9.00
C LYS A 204 18.36 20.08 -10.34
N ASP A 205 18.98 19.55 -11.39
CA ASP A 205 18.58 19.73 -12.77
C ASP A 205 17.80 18.49 -13.26
N SER A 206 16.68 18.69 -13.95
CA SER A 206 15.76 17.63 -14.34
C SER A 206 16.00 17.10 -15.76
N ASP A 207 17.06 16.30 -15.94
CA ASP A 207 17.33 15.63 -17.22
C ASP A 207 16.43 14.40 -17.49
N VAL A 208 16.24 14.11 -18.79
CA VAL A 208 15.53 12.93 -19.32
C VAL A 208 16.18 11.59 -18.89
N VAL A 209 17.48 11.58 -18.56
CA VAL A 209 18.26 10.37 -18.23
C VAL A 209 18.57 10.22 -16.73
N GLY A 210 18.15 11.18 -15.89
CA GLY A 210 18.39 11.15 -14.45
C GLY A 210 18.82 12.53 -13.95
N SER A 211 18.28 12.97 -12.81
CA SER A 211 18.52 14.34 -12.35
C SER A 211 19.94 14.52 -11.81
N GLN A 212 20.61 15.61 -12.18
CA GLN A 212 21.95 15.94 -11.70
C GLN A 212 21.88 16.88 -10.49
N ILE A 213 22.66 16.61 -9.44
CA ILE A 213 22.81 17.54 -8.31
C ILE A 213 23.65 18.73 -8.76
N MET A 214 23.11 19.94 -8.59
CA MET A 214 23.82 21.20 -8.84
C MET A 214 24.58 21.65 -7.59
N GLY A 215 23.97 21.46 -6.42
CA GLY A 215 24.54 21.73 -5.10
C GLY A 215 23.47 21.64 -4.02
N ALA A 216 23.82 21.94 -2.78
CA ALA A 216 22.92 21.86 -1.64
C ALA A 216 23.13 23.00 -0.63
N VAL A 217 22.10 23.26 0.17
CA VAL A 217 22.13 24.10 1.37
C VAL A 217 21.77 23.23 2.57
N GLY A 218 22.62 23.23 3.60
CA GLY A 218 22.33 22.58 4.89
C GLY A 218 21.92 23.61 5.93
N ILE A 219 20.78 23.38 6.59
CA ILE A 219 20.35 24.17 7.74
C ILE A 219 20.54 23.33 9.00
N PRO A 220 21.42 23.74 9.94
CA PRO A 220 21.63 23.03 11.19
C PRO A 220 20.35 22.91 12.00
N VAL A 221 20.05 21.70 12.47
CA VAL A 221 18.83 21.41 13.22
C VAL A 221 18.79 22.17 14.54
N GLU A 222 19.94 22.37 15.19
CA GLU A 222 20.07 23.17 16.42
C GLU A 222 19.46 24.58 16.28
N GLN A 223 19.59 25.22 15.10
CA GLN A 223 19.03 26.55 14.86
C GLN A 223 17.49 26.54 14.87
N LEU A 224 16.88 25.43 14.48
CA LEU A 224 15.43 25.27 14.38
C LEU A 224 14.76 25.11 15.76
N PHE A 225 15.48 24.62 16.76
CA PHE A 225 14.97 24.45 18.12
C PHE A 225 14.71 25.77 18.87
N SER A 226 15.27 26.88 18.38
CA SER A 226 14.93 28.22 18.88
C SER A 226 13.44 28.58 18.67
N GLY A 227 12.75 27.88 17.75
CA GLY A 227 11.39 28.18 17.32
C GLY A 227 11.29 29.42 16.41
N MET A 228 12.39 30.16 16.22
CA MET A 228 12.45 31.29 15.31
C MET A 228 12.46 30.81 13.86
N LYS A 229 11.83 31.59 12.98
CA LYS A 229 11.86 31.36 11.54
C LYS A 229 13.26 31.66 11.01
N VAL A 230 13.93 30.66 10.45
CA VAL A 230 15.21 30.83 9.73
C VAL A 230 14.87 31.23 8.31
N GLU A 231 15.31 32.41 7.87
CA GLU A 231 14.96 32.98 6.57
C GLU A 231 16.12 33.79 6.00
N GLY A 232 16.42 33.60 4.70
CA GLY A 232 17.51 34.32 4.07
C GLY A 232 17.90 33.76 2.71
N ASN A 233 19.04 34.25 2.23
CA ASN A 233 19.69 33.82 1.00
C ASN A 233 20.93 33.01 1.37
N PHE A 234 20.96 31.74 0.96
CA PHE A 234 22.02 30.82 1.32
C PHE A 234 22.85 30.45 0.09
N PRO A 235 24.19 30.41 0.18
CA PRO A 235 25.03 29.98 -0.92
C PRO A 235 24.78 28.50 -1.23
N ILE A 236 24.65 28.15 -2.50
CA ILE A 236 24.47 26.77 -2.93
C ILE A 236 25.85 26.12 -3.01
N ILE A 237 26.12 25.16 -2.13
CA ILE A 237 27.44 24.52 -2.00
C ILE A 237 27.52 23.25 -2.86
N ASP A 238 28.64 23.04 -3.53
CA ASP A 238 28.92 21.84 -4.32
C ASP A 238 29.75 20.80 -3.55
N ALA A 239 30.10 19.71 -4.23
CA ALA A 239 30.88 18.62 -3.65
C ALA A 239 32.29 19.01 -3.16
N SER A 240 32.81 20.16 -3.59
CA SER A 240 34.10 20.69 -3.14
C SER A 240 34.00 21.57 -1.90
N GLY A 241 32.79 21.80 -1.37
CA GLY A 241 32.54 22.71 -0.26
C GLY A 241 32.55 24.18 -0.65
N ASN A 242 32.56 24.49 -1.95
CA ASN A 242 32.55 25.86 -2.49
C ASN A 242 31.18 26.19 -3.12
N PRO A 243 30.85 27.47 -3.33
CA PRO A 243 29.68 27.85 -4.10
C PRO A 243 29.71 27.25 -5.52
N CYS A 244 28.62 26.59 -5.94
CA CYS A 244 28.56 25.84 -7.19
C CYS A 244 28.74 26.70 -8.46
N LYS A 245 28.44 27.99 -8.36
CA LYS A 245 28.75 29.06 -9.32
C LYS A 245 28.82 30.36 -8.53
N ALA A 246 29.68 31.29 -8.96
CA ALA A 246 29.81 32.59 -8.30
C ALA A 246 28.44 33.31 -8.28
N GLY A 247 27.98 33.68 -7.09
CA GLY A 247 26.67 34.32 -6.89
C GLY A 247 25.47 33.36 -6.93
N ALA A 248 25.69 32.04 -6.95
CA ALA A 248 24.62 31.04 -6.87
C ALA A 248 24.06 30.95 -5.45
N ILE A 249 22.79 31.33 -5.31
CA ILE A 249 22.10 31.36 -4.01
C ILE A 249 20.72 30.72 -4.09
N LEU A 250 20.26 30.18 -2.97
CA LEU A 250 18.91 29.69 -2.75
C LEU A 250 18.25 30.54 -1.65
N SER A 251 17.14 31.18 -1.99
CA SER A 251 16.31 31.96 -1.07
C SER A 251 15.24 31.06 -0.49
N LEU A 252 15.23 30.89 0.84
CA LEU A 252 14.27 30.01 1.52
C LEU A 252 13.91 30.52 2.91
N SER A 253 12.86 29.94 3.48
CA SER A 253 12.63 30.00 4.93
C SER A 253 12.15 28.67 5.50
N ILE A 254 12.51 28.40 6.74
CA ILE A 254 12.12 27.20 7.47
C ILE A 254 11.82 27.53 8.93
N GLN A 255 10.76 26.94 9.46
CA GLN A 255 10.40 27.02 10.88
C GLN A 255 9.99 25.63 11.38
N TYR A 256 10.48 25.27 12.57
CA TYR A 256 10.11 24.02 13.22
C TYR A 256 9.08 24.27 14.32
N THR A 257 7.99 23.51 14.29
CA THR A 257 7.00 23.44 15.36
C THR A 257 7.07 22.05 16.00
N PRO A 258 7.59 21.93 17.24
CA PRO A 258 7.58 20.70 18.02
C PRO A 258 6.17 20.11 18.18
N VAL A 259 6.05 18.79 18.23
CA VAL A 259 4.76 18.08 18.25
C VAL A 259 3.83 18.52 19.40
N ASP A 260 4.38 18.87 20.56
CA ASP A 260 3.68 19.37 21.74
C ASP A 260 3.10 20.77 21.57
N LYS A 261 3.65 21.55 20.63
CA LYS A 261 3.17 22.88 20.25
C LYS A 261 2.31 22.89 19.00
N VAL A 262 2.28 21.78 18.24
CA VAL A 262 1.32 21.64 17.16
C VAL A 262 -0.05 21.64 17.82
N ASN A 263 -0.92 22.56 17.40
CA ASN A 263 -2.26 22.69 17.94
C ASN A 263 -3.09 21.46 17.53
N ILE A 264 -2.93 20.38 18.28
CA ILE A 264 -3.68 19.14 18.22
C ILE A 264 -4.47 19.16 19.52
N TYR A 265 -5.65 19.79 19.50
CA TYR A 265 -6.53 19.85 20.68
C TYR A 265 -6.70 18.43 21.26
N GLY A 266 -6.77 18.30 22.59
CA GLY A 266 -6.60 17.02 23.31
C GLY A 266 -7.53 15.88 22.89
N GLY A 267 -7.07 15.05 21.95
CA GLY A 267 -7.78 13.92 21.33
C GLY A 267 -7.52 13.88 19.82
N VAL A 268 -7.99 12.87 19.09
CA VAL A 268 -8.14 13.06 17.63
C VAL A 268 -9.14 14.19 17.50
N ASP A 269 -8.79 15.29 16.85
CA ASP A 269 -9.64 16.49 16.69
C ASP A 269 -11.02 16.06 16.14
N SER A 270 -11.98 15.72 17.03
CA SER A 270 -13.18 14.93 16.71
C SER A 270 -14.44 15.53 17.35
N GLY A 271 -14.43 16.83 17.62
CA GLY A 271 -15.61 17.56 18.10
C GLY A 271 -16.55 18.03 16.98
N PRO A 272 -17.72 18.60 17.32
CA PRO A 272 -18.64 19.20 16.34
C PRO A 272 -18.00 20.30 15.47
N ASP A 273 -17.01 21.02 16.02
CA ASP A 273 -16.29 22.12 15.38
C ASP A 273 -15.04 21.69 14.61
N CYS A 274 -14.70 20.40 14.61
CA CYS A 274 -13.54 19.88 13.90
C CYS A 274 -13.64 20.17 12.38
N GLN A 275 -12.50 20.55 11.81
CA GLN A 275 -12.34 20.87 10.38
C GLN A 275 -11.81 19.68 9.55
N GLY A 276 -11.47 18.57 10.22
CA GLY A 276 -10.87 17.38 9.63
C GLY A 276 -9.35 17.46 9.57
N VAL A 277 -8.75 16.46 8.93
CA VAL A 277 -7.32 16.47 8.61
C VAL A 277 -7.07 17.59 7.60
N PRO A 278 -6.25 18.60 7.94
CA PRO A 278 -5.98 19.71 7.05
C PRO A 278 -5.05 19.29 5.91
N GLY A 279 -5.05 20.04 4.81
CA GLY A 279 -4.12 19.82 3.72
C GLY A 279 -4.37 18.51 2.96
N THR A 280 -5.64 18.14 2.75
CA THR A 280 -6.03 16.94 1.98
C THR A 280 -6.92 17.30 0.79
N TYR A 281 -6.96 16.41 -0.22
CA TYR A 281 -7.73 16.66 -1.44
C TYR A 281 -9.24 16.73 -1.19
N PHE A 282 -9.79 15.78 -0.42
CA PHE A 282 -11.19 15.81 0.00
C PHE A 282 -11.33 16.42 1.40
N PRO A 283 -12.33 17.30 1.60
CA PRO A 283 -12.60 17.89 2.90
C PRO A 283 -13.38 16.93 3.81
N LEU A 284 -13.45 17.26 5.10
CA LEU A 284 -14.36 16.58 6.03
C LEU A 284 -15.82 16.81 5.62
N ARG A 285 -16.60 15.74 5.56
CA ARG A 285 -18.04 15.76 5.31
C ARG A 285 -18.79 15.48 6.60
N LYS A 286 -19.73 16.35 6.95
CA LYS A 286 -20.53 16.24 8.18
C LYS A 286 -21.86 15.53 7.94
N ALA A 287 -22.44 15.02 9.03
CA ALA A 287 -23.78 14.41 9.10
C ALA A 287 -24.05 13.27 8.09
N GLY A 288 -23.08 12.36 7.94
CA GLY A 288 -23.25 11.09 7.24
C GLY A 288 -23.59 9.95 8.19
N LYS A 289 -23.59 8.73 7.66
CA LYS A 289 -23.69 7.48 8.44
C LYS A 289 -22.63 6.51 7.95
N VAL A 290 -21.96 5.85 8.90
CA VAL A 290 -21.00 4.78 8.62
C VAL A 290 -21.52 3.48 9.20
N THR A 291 -21.33 2.39 8.46
CA THR A 291 -21.50 1.03 8.98
C THR A 291 -20.18 0.31 8.85
N LEU A 292 -19.64 -0.15 9.97
CA LEU A 292 -18.38 -0.89 10.04
C LEU A 292 -18.67 -2.38 9.94
N TYR A 293 -17.93 -3.07 9.08
CA TYR A 293 -18.04 -4.51 8.89
C TYR A 293 -16.76 -5.20 9.32
N GLN A 294 -16.90 -6.27 10.07
CA GLN A 294 -15.85 -7.25 10.32
C GLN A 294 -16.17 -8.47 9.45
N ASP A 295 -15.18 -8.92 8.68
CA ASP A 295 -15.31 -9.94 7.65
C ASP A 295 -16.37 -9.66 6.57
N ALA A 296 -16.53 -10.63 5.67
CA ALA A 296 -17.54 -10.57 4.63
C ALA A 296 -18.95 -10.81 5.18
N HIS A 297 -19.08 -11.60 6.25
CA HIS A 297 -20.36 -12.01 6.81
C HIS A 297 -20.28 -12.30 8.31
N VAL A 298 -21.30 -11.89 9.07
CA VAL A 298 -21.42 -12.17 10.51
C VAL A 298 -22.79 -12.78 10.76
N HIS A 299 -22.82 -14.03 11.25
CA HIS A 299 -24.08 -14.71 11.56
C HIS A 299 -24.70 -14.21 12.86
N ASP A 300 -26.04 -14.20 12.90
CA ASP A 300 -26.77 -13.92 14.13
C ASP A 300 -26.34 -14.86 15.25
N GLY A 301 -26.04 -14.28 16.41
CA GLY A 301 -25.62 -15.01 17.61
C GLY A 301 -24.22 -15.62 17.57
N CYS A 302 -23.40 -15.38 16.54
CA CYS A 302 -22.01 -15.87 16.54
C CYS A 302 -21.09 -15.07 17.47
N LEU A 303 -21.47 -13.84 17.81
CA LEU A 303 -20.74 -12.94 18.70
C LEU A 303 -21.64 -12.45 19.84
N PRO A 304 -21.06 -12.06 20.99
CA PRO A 304 -21.84 -11.65 22.16
C PRO A 304 -22.60 -10.34 21.90
N ASN A 305 -23.81 -10.26 22.45
CA ASN A 305 -24.57 -9.03 22.50
C ASN A 305 -24.08 -8.13 23.63
N PHE A 306 -23.85 -6.85 23.35
CA PHE A 306 -23.55 -5.84 24.35
C PHE A 306 -24.15 -4.48 23.96
N LYS A 307 -24.20 -3.57 24.93
CA LYS A 307 -24.80 -2.24 24.77
C LYS A 307 -23.74 -1.15 24.63
N LEU A 308 -24.11 -0.15 23.85
CA LEU A 308 -23.45 1.14 23.68
C LEU A 308 -24.07 2.18 24.62
N ASP A 309 -23.58 3.41 24.53
CA ASP A 309 -24.20 4.54 25.21
C ASP A 309 -25.66 4.75 24.78
N GLY A 310 -26.48 5.24 25.70
CA GLY A 310 -27.92 5.40 25.47
C GLY A 310 -28.69 4.07 25.44
N ASP A 311 -28.12 2.99 25.99
CA ASP A 311 -28.71 1.65 26.00
C ASP A 311 -28.94 1.04 24.60
N VAL A 312 -28.26 1.56 23.58
CA VAL A 312 -28.36 1.08 22.20
C VAL A 312 -27.66 -0.28 22.07
N GLN A 313 -28.35 -1.27 21.49
CA GLN A 313 -27.77 -2.57 21.21
C GLN A 313 -26.77 -2.45 20.04
N TYR A 314 -25.55 -2.96 20.21
CA TYR A 314 -24.62 -3.04 19.08
C TYR A 314 -25.10 -4.09 18.07
N GLU A 315 -25.24 -3.69 16.81
CA GLU A 315 -25.69 -4.55 15.71
C GLU A 315 -24.49 -5.00 14.87
N HIS A 316 -24.28 -6.33 14.80
CA HIS A 316 -23.34 -6.91 13.87
C HIS A 316 -23.96 -6.93 12.47
N ARG A 317 -23.27 -6.35 11.48
CA ARG A 317 -23.78 -6.23 10.10
C ARG A 317 -22.97 -7.12 9.16
N SER A 318 -23.60 -7.60 8.10
CA SER A 318 -22.98 -8.49 7.11
C SER A 318 -22.63 -7.76 5.82
N CYS A 319 -21.33 -7.59 5.56
CA CYS A 319 -20.81 -6.77 4.44
C CYS A 319 -21.34 -7.20 3.08
N TRP A 320 -21.12 -8.46 2.70
CA TRP A 320 -21.49 -8.97 1.37
C TRP A 320 -23.00 -9.07 1.18
N HIS A 321 -23.75 -9.21 2.28
CA HIS A 321 -25.20 -9.13 2.25
C HIS A 321 -25.68 -7.71 1.94
N ASP A 322 -25.15 -6.71 2.64
CA ASP A 322 -25.49 -5.30 2.37
C ASP A 322 -25.01 -4.85 0.96
N ILE A 323 -23.89 -5.38 0.45
CA ILE A 323 -23.44 -5.14 -0.94
C ILE A 323 -24.40 -5.78 -1.95
N PHE A 324 -24.82 -7.04 -1.73
CA PHE A 324 -25.76 -7.73 -2.61
C PHE A 324 -27.08 -6.99 -2.72
N GLU A 325 -27.64 -6.58 -1.58
CA GLU A 325 -28.87 -5.77 -1.52
C GLU A 325 -28.69 -4.43 -2.24
N ALA A 326 -27.59 -3.72 -1.97
CA ALA A 326 -27.30 -2.43 -2.59
C ALA A 326 -27.23 -2.53 -4.12
N ILE A 327 -26.54 -3.54 -4.67
CA ILE A 327 -26.46 -3.80 -6.11
C ILE A 327 -27.84 -4.15 -6.68
N SER A 328 -28.59 -5.01 -5.98
CA SER A 328 -29.90 -5.49 -6.45
C SER A 328 -30.93 -4.37 -6.53
N GLN A 329 -30.89 -3.43 -5.57
CA GLN A 329 -31.81 -2.29 -5.47
C GLN A 329 -31.39 -1.08 -6.31
N ALA A 330 -30.19 -1.07 -6.89
CA ALA A 330 -29.71 0.03 -7.73
C ALA A 330 -30.60 0.25 -8.96
N ARG A 331 -30.79 1.51 -9.36
CA ARG A 331 -31.66 1.90 -10.49
C ARG A 331 -30.95 2.73 -11.56
N HIS A 332 -29.81 3.33 -11.25
CA HIS A 332 -29.12 4.25 -12.16
C HIS A 332 -27.66 3.86 -12.39
N LEU A 333 -26.90 3.55 -11.34
CA LEU A 333 -25.47 3.27 -11.44
C LEU A 333 -24.99 2.19 -10.46
N ILE A 334 -24.04 1.38 -10.93
CA ILE A 334 -23.23 0.44 -10.15
C ILE A 334 -21.79 0.57 -10.63
N TYR A 335 -20.93 1.21 -9.85
CA TYR A 335 -19.51 1.40 -10.16
C TYR A 335 -18.66 0.59 -9.20
N ILE A 336 -17.77 -0.25 -9.73
CA ILE A 336 -16.93 -1.16 -8.94
C ILE A 336 -15.47 -0.97 -9.31
N ALA A 337 -14.63 -0.67 -8.33
CA ALA A 337 -13.18 -0.75 -8.48
C ALA A 337 -12.63 -1.90 -7.62
N GLY A 338 -11.69 -2.67 -8.15
CA GLY A 338 -11.06 -3.75 -7.41
C GLY A 338 -9.67 -4.06 -7.91
N TRP A 339 -8.81 -4.50 -7.00
CA TRP A 339 -7.55 -5.15 -7.37
C TRP A 339 -7.85 -6.48 -8.08
N SER A 340 -8.90 -7.17 -7.65
CA SER A 340 -9.45 -8.35 -8.32
C SER A 340 -10.97 -8.37 -8.20
N VAL A 341 -11.66 -8.60 -9.32
CA VAL A 341 -13.10 -8.87 -9.33
C VAL A 341 -13.31 -10.22 -9.99
N TYR A 342 -14.00 -11.15 -9.32
CA TYR A 342 -14.28 -12.46 -9.87
C TYR A 342 -15.78 -12.69 -10.09
N HIS A 343 -16.15 -12.86 -11.35
CA HIS A 343 -17.56 -12.90 -11.74
C HIS A 343 -18.36 -14.10 -11.18
N LYS A 344 -17.70 -15.19 -10.74
CA LYS A 344 -18.38 -16.38 -10.18
C LYS A 344 -18.59 -16.32 -8.66
N VAL A 345 -18.15 -15.24 -8.01
CA VAL A 345 -18.34 -15.08 -6.56
C VAL A 345 -19.83 -15.02 -6.23
N ARG A 346 -20.25 -15.78 -5.23
CA ARG A 346 -21.56 -15.66 -4.58
C ARG A 346 -21.44 -14.78 -3.34
N LEU A 347 -22.22 -13.72 -3.28
CA LEU A 347 -22.25 -12.79 -2.14
C LEU A 347 -23.05 -13.34 -0.96
N ILE A 348 -24.14 -14.07 -1.25
CA ILE A 348 -24.96 -14.76 -0.24
C ILE A 348 -24.71 -16.26 -0.40
N ARG A 349 -24.28 -16.94 0.66
CA ARG A 349 -23.87 -18.36 0.59
C ARG A 349 -24.61 -19.29 1.52
N ASP A 350 -25.31 -18.75 2.51
CA ASP A 350 -25.99 -19.53 3.55
C ASP A 350 -27.28 -18.85 4.03
N GLY A 351 -28.05 -19.62 4.81
CA GLY A 351 -29.37 -19.24 5.32
C GLY A 351 -30.52 -19.47 4.33
N ASN A 352 -31.75 -19.13 4.76
CA ASN A 352 -32.98 -19.24 3.95
C ASN A 352 -32.97 -18.34 2.70
N ASN A 353 -32.04 -17.38 2.64
CA ASN A 353 -31.85 -16.44 1.54
C ASN A 353 -30.66 -16.81 0.65
N ALA A 354 -30.04 -17.99 0.83
CA ALA A 354 -28.95 -18.45 -0.04
C ALA A 354 -29.42 -18.41 -1.50
N THR A 355 -28.64 -17.72 -2.34
CA THR A 355 -28.94 -17.61 -3.78
C THR A 355 -27.83 -18.28 -4.58
N ASP A 356 -28.21 -18.96 -5.66
CA ASP A 356 -27.25 -19.41 -6.67
C ASP A 356 -26.81 -18.27 -7.61
N CYS A 357 -27.14 -17.03 -7.26
CA CYS A 357 -26.82 -15.86 -8.06
C CYS A 357 -25.33 -15.51 -7.93
N MET A 358 -24.59 -15.66 -9.04
CA MET A 358 -23.22 -15.19 -9.15
C MET A 358 -23.19 -13.67 -9.38
N LEU A 359 -22.17 -13.00 -8.86
CA LEU A 359 -21.97 -11.54 -9.02
C LEU A 359 -22.04 -11.12 -10.49
N GLY A 360 -21.43 -11.89 -11.39
CA GLY A 360 -21.42 -11.61 -12.82
C GLY A 360 -22.82 -11.57 -13.44
N ASP A 361 -23.67 -12.52 -13.06
CA ASP A 361 -25.04 -12.61 -13.56
C ASP A 361 -25.90 -11.49 -13.00
N LEU A 362 -25.77 -11.19 -11.69
CA LEU A 362 -26.43 -10.05 -11.06
C LEU A 362 -26.12 -8.74 -11.81
N LEU A 363 -24.84 -8.48 -12.09
CA LEU A 363 -24.41 -7.28 -12.80
C LEU A 363 -24.92 -7.22 -14.24
N LYS A 364 -24.98 -8.36 -14.95
CA LYS A 364 -25.60 -8.44 -16.29
C LYS A 364 -27.08 -8.12 -16.24
N THR A 365 -27.81 -8.70 -15.30
CA THR A 365 -29.25 -8.45 -15.11
C THR A 365 -29.52 -6.98 -14.84
N LYS A 366 -28.82 -6.37 -13.87
CA LYS A 366 -28.96 -4.93 -13.59
C LYS A 366 -28.64 -4.07 -14.81
N SER A 367 -27.62 -4.44 -15.58
CA SER A 367 -27.27 -3.73 -16.81
C SER A 367 -28.34 -3.85 -17.90
N GLN A 368 -29.02 -4.99 -18.01
CA GLN A 368 -30.15 -5.22 -18.92
C GLN A 368 -31.42 -4.45 -18.50
N GLU A 369 -31.60 -4.21 -17.20
CA GLU A 369 -32.65 -3.35 -16.65
C GLU A 369 -32.39 -1.84 -16.90
N GLY A 370 -31.26 -1.49 -17.49
CA GLY A 370 -30.89 -0.11 -17.81
C GLY A 370 -29.99 0.58 -16.78
N VAL A 371 -29.55 -0.12 -15.73
CA VAL A 371 -28.57 0.41 -14.78
C VAL A 371 -27.19 0.52 -15.43
N ARG A 372 -26.49 1.65 -15.26
CA ARG A 372 -25.13 1.80 -15.77
C ARG A 372 -24.15 1.04 -14.89
N VAL A 373 -23.55 -0.03 -15.42
CA VAL A 373 -22.57 -0.85 -14.70
C VAL A 373 -21.15 -0.65 -15.25
N LEU A 374 -20.25 -0.11 -14.43
CA LEU A 374 -18.86 0.20 -14.79
C LEU A 374 -17.87 -0.47 -13.84
N LEU A 375 -16.89 -1.19 -14.38
CA LEU A 375 -15.85 -1.88 -13.60
C LEU A 375 -14.46 -1.34 -13.97
N LEU A 376 -13.70 -0.91 -12.96
CA LEU A 376 -12.26 -0.63 -13.02
C LEU A 376 -11.51 -1.76 -12.31
N VAL A 377 -10.93 -2.68 -13.07
CA VAL A 377 -10.18 -3.82 -12.53
C VAL A 377 -8.70 -3.63 -12.85
N TRP A 378 -7.79 -3.89 -11.91
CA TRP A 378 -6.36 -3.86 -12.21
C TRP A 378 -6.00 -4.86 -13.32
N ASP A 379 -5.20 -4.41 -14.30
CA ASP A 379 -4.66 -5.23 -15.39
C ASP A 379 -3.38 -5.93 -14.89
N ASP A 380 -3.45 -7.25 -14.59
CA ASP A 380 -2.25 -8.00 -14.21
C ASP A 380 -1.39 -8.21 -15.48
N PRO A 381 -0.21 -7.56 -15.58
CA PRO A 381 0.62 -7.63 -16.79
C PRO A 381 1.18 -9.03 -17.07
N THR A 382 1.09 -9.94 -16.11
CA THR A 382 1.49 -11.35 -16.20
C THR A 382 0.35 -12.27 -16.66
N SER A 383 -0.91 -11.81 -16.62
CA SER A 383 -2.08 -12.49 -17.18
C SER A 383 -2.15 -12.32 -18.70
N ARG A 384 -1.33 -13.05 -19.47
CA ARG A 384 -1.34 -12.94 -20.94
C ARG A 384 -2.16 -14.03 -21.65
N ASN A 385 -2.78 -13.62 -22.76
CA ASN A 385 -3.25 -14.51 -23.81
C ASN A 385 -2.47 -14.20 -25.08
N VAL A 386 -1.45 -15.02 -25.37
CA VAL A 386 -0.67 -14.92 -26.60
C VAL A 386 -1.04 -16.12 -27.47
N LEU A 387 -1.58 -15.87 -28.66
CA LEU A 387 -1.86 -16.91 -29.67
C LEU A 387 -2.74 -18.08 -29.17
N GLY A 388 -3.67 -17.81 -28.25
CA GLY A 388 -4.61 -18.83 -27.73
C GLY A 388 -4.09 -19.62 -26.53
N TYR A 389 -2.86 -19.39 -26.08
CA TYR A 389 -2.30 -19.97 -24.87
C TYR A 389 -2.58 -19.08 -23.66
N LYS A 390 -3.17 -19.66 -22.61
CA LYS A 390 -3.56 -19.00 -21.36
C LYS A 390 -2.43 -19.16 -20.34
N THR A 391 -1.94 -18.05 -19.78
CA THR A 391 -1.17 -18.07 -18.53
C THR A 391 -2.00 -17.43 -17.43
N ASP A 392 -2.25 -18.14 -16.34
CA ASP A 392 -2.79 -17.53 -15.12
C ASP A 392 -1.76 -16.53 -14.59
N GLY A 393 -2.20 -15.33 -14.22
CA GLY A 393 -1.33 -14.29 -13.66
C GLY A 393 -0.58 -14.78 -12.43
N ILE A 394 0.68 -14.37 -12.29
CA ILE A 394 1.56 -14.70 -11.16
C ILE A 394 0.95 -14.20 -9.84
N MET A 395 0.12 -13.15 -9.90
CA MET A 395 -0.54 -12.55 -8.75
C MET A 395 -1.92 -13.16 -8.45
N HIS A 396 -2.32 -14.23 -9.14
CA HIS A 396 -3.59 -14.94 -8.94
C HIS A 396 -4.85 -14.04 -9.02
N THR A 397 -4.87 -13.10 -9.98
CA THR A 397 -6.06 -12.31 -10.33
C THR A 397 -6.90 -13.02 -11.40
N ASN A 398 -8.18 -12.63 -11.52
CA ASN A 398 -9.12 -13.16 -12.52
C ASN A 398 -9.63 -12.06 -13.47
N ASP A 399 -8.82 -11.02 -13.66
CA ASP A 399 -9.11 -9.80 -14.40
C ASP A 399 -9.49 -10.07 -15.87
N GLU A 400 -8.66 -10.84 -16.59
CA GLU A 400 -8.93 -11.22 -17.98
C GLU A 400 -10.16 -12.14 -18.14
N GLU A 401 -10.39 -13.05 -17.20
CA GLU A 401 -11.57 -13.93 -17.19
C GLU A 401 -12.85 -13.11 -17.02
N THR A 402 -12.85 -12.21 -16.04
CA THR A 402 -13.97 -11.30 -15.76
C THR A 402 -14.24 -10.37 -16.94
N ARG A 403 -13.22 -9.76 -17.57
CA ARG A 403 -13.42 -8.94 -18.78
C ARG A 403 -14.08 -9.74 -19.91
N ARG A 404 -13.64 -10.97 -20.15
CA ARG A 404 -14.21 -11.83 -21.20
C ARG A 404 -15.67 -12.17 -20.95
N PHE A 405 -16.03 -12.45 -19.69
CA PHE A 405 -17.40 -12.75 -19.31
C PHE A 405 -18.38 -11.62 -19.67
N PHE A 406 -17.95 -10.36 -19.56
CA PHE A 406 -18.79 -9.18 -19.85
C PHE A 406 -18.69 -8.65 -21.29
N LYS A 407 -17.79 -9.17 -22.14
CA LYS A 407 -17.48 -8.65 -23.49
C LYS A 407 -18.70 -8.44 -24.40
N HIS A 408 -19.74 -9.26 -24.24
CA HIS A 408 -20.98 -9.22 -25.04
C HIS A 408 -22.19 -8.74 -24.23
N SER A 409 -21.97 -7.98 -23.17
CA SER A 409 -23.01 -7.38 -22.32
C SER A 409 -22.90 -5.86 -22.30
N SER A 410 -23.90 -5.19 -21.75
CA SER A 410 -23.90 -3.73 -21.57
C SER A 410 -22.99 -3.27 -20.42
N VAL A 411 -22.47 -4.19 -19.60
CA VAL A 411 -21.49 -3.93 -18.55
C VAL A 411 -20.16 -3.51 -19.17
N GLN A 412 -19.63 -2.37 -18.76
CA GLN A 412 -18.33 -1.87 -19.24
C GLN A 412 -17.23 -2.22 -18.27
N VAL A 413 -16.19 -2.90 -18.75
CA VAL A 413 -15.02 -3.29 -17.96
C VAL A 413 -13.76 -2.69 -18.58
N ILE A 414 -13.02 -1.94 -17.78
CA ILE A 414 -11.69 -1.45 -18.14
C ILE A 414 -10.67 -2.19 -17.28
N LEU A 415 -9.69 -2.82 -17.94
CA LEU A 415 -8.47 -3.30 -17.26
C LEU A 415 -7.49 -2.13 -17.19
N CYS A 416 -7.10 -1.78 -15.98
CA CYS A 416 -6.31 -0.59 -15.68
C CYS A 416 -4.85 -1.00 -15.39
N PRO A 417 -3.91 -0.79 -16.33
CA PRO A 417 -2.51 -1.01 -16.05
C PRO A 417 -1.96 0.13 -15.20
N ARG A 418 -1.23 -0.20 -14.14
CA ARG A 418 -0.50 0.78 -13.36
C ARG A 418 0.82 1.10 -14.07
N SER A 419 1.11 2.39 -14.27
CA SER A 419 2.36 2.85 -14.89
C SER A 419 3.09 3.76 -13.93
N ALA A 420 4.39 3.54 -13.73
CA ALA A 420 5.20 4.44 -12.90
C ALA A 420 5.60 5.72 -13.63
N GLU A 421 6.19 6.63 -12.86
CA GLU A 421 6.52 8.02 -13.20
C GLU A 421 7.10 8.22 -14.63
N LYS A 422 6.67 9.31 -15.27
CA LYS A 422 7.28 9.81 -16.50
C LYS A 422 8.69 10.34 -16.21
N GLY A 423 9.71 9.54 -16.50
CA GLY A 423 11.12 9.97 -16.38
C GLY A 423 12.07 8.87 -15.88
N HIS A 424 11.56 7.70 -15.56
CA HIS A 424 12.38 6.52 -15.32
C HIS A 424 13.02 6.00 -16.62
N SER A 425 14.23 5.42 -16.50
CA SER A 425 14.83 4.56 -17.53
C SER A 425 13.79 3.55 -18.04
N TRP A 426 13.84 3.21 -19.32
CA TRP A 426 12.93 2.24 -19.96
C TRP A 426 12.82 0.91 -19.18
N VAL A 427 13.88 0.49 -18.50
CA VAL A 427 13.92 -0.70 -17.64
C VAL A 427 13.03 -0.53 -16.40
N LYS A 428 13.17 0.58 -15.68
CA LYS A 428 12.38 0.90 -14.48
C LYS A 428 10.89 1.12 -14.78
N LYS A 429 10.54 1.65 -15.97
CA LYS A 429 9.13 1.74 -16.40
C LYS A 429 8.50 0.36 -16.62
N LYS A 430 9.26 -0.59 -17.17
CA LYS A 430 8.82 -1.98 -17.32
C LYS A 430 8.71 -2.68 -15.97
N GLU A 431 9.70 -2.52 -15.08
CA GLU A 431 9.66 -3.07 -13.72
C GLU A 431 8.45 -2.55 -12.95
N ALA A 432 8.27 -1.23 -12.86
CA ALA A 432 7.21 -0.68 -12.04
C ALA A 432 5.80 -0.88 -12.63
N GLY A 433 5.69 -1.07 -13.96
CA GLY A 433 4.46 -1.54 -14.60
C GLY A 433 4.15 -3.02 -14.35
N ILE A 434 5.11 -3.81 -13.83
CA ILE A 434 4.96 -5.20 -13.38
C ILE A 434 4.72 -5.28 -11.87
N ILE A 435 5.20 -4.29 -11.11
CA ILE A 435 5.27 -4.35 -9.64
C ILE A 435 4.09 -3.64 -8.96
N TYR A 436 3.68 -2.46 -9.43
CA TYR A 436 2.64 -1.65 -8.76
C TYR A 436 1.24 -1.94 -9.27
N THR A 437 0.24 -1.70 -8.42
CA THR A 437 -1.15 -2.11 -8.68
C THR A 437 -2.16 -0.98 -8.47
N HIS A 438 -3.37 -1.15 -9.02
CA HIS A 438 -4.53 -0.41 -8.55
C HIS A 438 -5.19 -1.21 -7.43
N HIS A 439 -5.01 -0.77 -6.18
CA HIS A 439 -5.33 -1.57 -5.00
C HIS A 439 -6.62 -1.14 -4.26
N GLN A 440 -7.29 -0.09 -4.75
CA GLN A 440 -8.59 0.37 -4.25
C GLN A 440 -9.67 -0.71 -4.43
N LYS A 441 -10.45 -0.98 -3.37
CA LYS A 441 -11.67 -1.80 -3.43
C LYS A 441 -12.88 -0.94 -3.09
N THR A 442 -13.73 -0.66 -4.09
CA THR A 442 -14.93 0.16 -3.90
C THR A 442 -16.13 -0.42 -4.64
N VAL A 443 -17.32 -0.28 -4.04
CA VAL A 443 -18.62 -0.50 -4.69
C VAL A 443 -19.45 0.76 -4.46
N ILE A 444 -19.93 1.39 -5.53
CA ILE A 444 -20.70 2.63 -5.47
C ILE A 444 -22.02 2.40 -6.19
N VAL A 445 -23.13 2.71 -5.53
CA VAL A 445 -24.47 2.55 -6.10
C VAL A 445 -25.35 3.76 -5.79
N ASP A 446 -26.40 3.92 -6.58
CA ASP A 446 -27.55 4.71 -6.14
C ASP A 446 -28.47 3.86 -5.24
N ALA A 447 -28.83 4.39 -4.07
CA ALA A 447 -29.67 3.74 -3.07
C ALA A 447 -30.95 4.55 -2.80
N ASP A 448 -31.97 3.91 -2.24
CA ASP A 448 -33.19 4.60 -1.84
C ASP A 448 -32.91 5.64 -0.73
N ALA A 449 -33.47 6.83 -0.88
CA ALA A 449 -33.41 7.91 0.11
C ALA A 449 -34.80 8.20 0.72
N GLY A 450 -35.81 7.40 0.38
CA GLY A 450 -37.20 7.65 0.73
C GLY A 450 -37.82 8.75 -0.14
N HIS A 451 -39.14 8.94 -0.01
CA HIS A 451 -39.90 9.96 -0.74
C HIS A 451 -39.68 9.96 -2.27
N HIS A 452 -39.52 8.77 -2.86
CA HIS A 452 -39.24 8.60 -4.29
C HIS A 452 -37.91 9.25 -4.75
N LYS A 453 -37.01 9.56 -3.80
CA LYS A 453 -35.68 10.08 -4.07
C LYS A 453 -34.63 9.00 -3.87
N ARG A 454 -33.45 9.21 -4.46
CA ARG A 454 -32.29 8.32 -4.35
C ARG A 454 -31.06 9.09 -3.92
N LYS A 455 -30.08 8.40 -3.33
CA LYS A 455 -28.82 8.99 -2.86
C LYS A 455 -27.65 8.11 -3.31
N ILE A 456 -26.44 8.62 -3.25
CA ILE A 456 -25.23 7.79 -3.45
C ILE A 456 -24.85 7.10 -2.14
N MET A 457 -24.49 5.83 -2.26
CA MET A 457 -23.96 4.99 -1.21
C MET A 457 -22.68 4.33 -1.72
N ALA A 458 -21.67 4.23 -0.87
CA ALA A 458 -20.38 3.66 -1.23
C ALA A 458 -19.87 2.66 -0.18
N PHE A 459 -19.14 1.65 -0.64
CA PHE A 459 -18.43 0.68 0.18
C PHE A 459 -16.93 0.82 -0.07
N VAL A 460 -16.13 0.80 1.00
CA VAL A 460 -14.66 0.93 0.96
C VAL A 460 -14.04 0.03 2.03
N GLY A 461 -12.91 -0.62 1.72
CA GLY A 461 -12.14 -1.40 2.70
C GLY A 461 -11.12 -2.34 2.07
N GLY A 462 -10.81 -3.43 2.76
CA GLY A 462 -9.85 -4.45 2.33
C GLY A 462 -10.43 -5.58 1.48
N LEU A 463 -11.74 -5.82 1.55
CA LEU A 463 -12.42 -6.88 0.79
C LEU A 463 -12.59 -6.55 -0.70
N ASP A 464 -11.88 -7.30 -1.55
CA ASP A 464 -12.20 -7.42 -2.97
C ASP A 464 -13.43 -8.34 -3.17
N LEU A 465 -14.24 -8.08 -4.22
CA LEU A 465 -15.29 -9.00 -4.66
C LEU A 465 -14.69 -10.16 -5.48
N SER A 466 -13.90 -11.00 -4.80
CA SER A 466 -13.07 -12.04 -5.41
C SER A 466 -13.03 -13.34 -4.60
N MET A 467 -12.42 -14.37 -5.17
CA MET A 467 -12.31 -15.71 -4.58
C MET A 467 -11.52 -15.68 -3.26
N GLY A 468 -12.00 -16.45 -2.27
CA GLY A 468 -11.38 -16.68 -0.97
C GLY A 468 -11.66 -15.62 0.10
N ARG A 469 -12.37 -14.54 -0.24
CA ARG A 469 -12.63 -13.39 0.66
C ARG A 469 -13.86 -13.58 1.53
N TYR A 470 -14.78 -14.47 1.15
CA TYR A 470 -15.91 -14.79 1.99
C TYR A 470 -15.45 -15.58 3.21
N ASP A 471 -15.70 -15.03 4.39
CA ASP A 471 -15.49 -15.69 5.66
C ASP A 471 -16.39 -15.09 6.73
N THR A 472 -16.34 -15.69 7.91
CA THR A 472 -17.06 -15.27 9.11
C THR A 472 -16.13 -15.26 10.31
N PRO A 473 -16.51 -14.63 11.43
CA PRO A 473 -15.71 -14.61 12.66
C PRO A 473 -15.33 -15.98 13.23
N LYS A 474 -15.96 -17.08 12.74
CA LYS A 474 -15.59 -18.46 13.12
C LYS A 474 -14.33 -18.98 12.43
N HIS A 475 -13.98 -18.42 11.27
CA HIS A 475 -12.79 -18.76 10.48
C HIS A 475 -12.45 -20.25 10.36
N PRO A 476 -13.39 -21.08 9.86
CA PRO A 476 -13.20 -22.53 9.80
C PRO A 476 -12.07 -22.92 8.84
N LEU A 477 -11.31 -23.95 9.23
CA LEU A 477 -10.17 -24.48 8.46
C LEU A 477 -10.58 -25.60 7.51
N PHE A 478 -11.39 -26.54 8.00
CA PHE A 478 -11.77 -27.75 7.30
C PHE A 478 -13.30 -27.92 7.18
N ARG A 479 -14.06 -27.47 8.18
CA ARG A 479 -15.50 -27.77 8.32
C ARG A 479 -16.38 -27.23 7.19
N THR A 480 -15.93 -26.19 6.48
CA THR A 480 -16.70 -25.55 5.41
C THR A 480 -16.23 -25.91 4.01
N LEU A 481 -15.21 -26.78 3.89
CA LEU A 481 -14.63 -27.18 2.61
C LEU A 481 -15.62 -27.89 1.68
N GLN A 482 -16.70 -28.47 2.23
CA GLN A 482 -17.77 -29.12 1.46
C GLN A 482 -19.07 -28.32 1.40
N THR A 483 -19.10 -27.12 2.00
CA THR A 483 -20.28 -26.25 2.05
C THR A 483 -19.99 -24.90 1.38
N VAL A 484 -19.94 -23.80 2.13
CA VAL A 484 -19.83 -22.42 1.62
C VAL A 484 -18.48 -22.12 0.97
N HIS A 485 -17.46 -22.96 1.18
CA HIS A 485 -16.12 -22.84 0.58
C HIS A 485 -15.78 -23.91 -0.45
N LYS A 486 -16.72 -24.81 -0.81
CA LYS A 486 -16.49 -25.88 -1.79
C LYS A 486 -15.97 -25.37 -3.13
N ASP A 487 -16.61 -24.32 -3.65
CA ASP A 487 -16.26 -23.69 -4.92
C ASP A 487 -15.42 -22.41 -4.71
N ASP A 488 -14.90 -22.19 -3.50
CA ASP A 488 -14.17 -20.97 -3.11
C ASP A 488 -12.95 -21.29 -2.21
N TYR A 489 -12.35 -22.46 -2.42
CA TYR A 489 -11.16 -22.87 -1.67
C TYR A 489 -9.94 -22.03 -2.07
N ARG A 490 -9.34 -21.34 -1.10
CA ARG A 490 -8.12 -20.56 -1.27
C ARG A 490 -7.09 -20.94 -0.21
N ASN A 491 -5.91 -21.33 -0.66
CA ASN A 491 -4.70 -21.40 0.18
C ASN A 491 -3.45 -21.40 -0.73
N PRO A 492 -2.82 -20.23 -0.97
CA PRO A 492 -1.64 -20.11 -1.83
C PRO A 492 -0.31 -20.39 -1.11
N ASN A 493 -0.34 -20.81 0.16
CA ASN A 493 0.87 -21.05 0.96
C ASN A 493 1.57 -22.39 0.61
N PHE A 494 1.02 -23.18 -0.33
CA PHE A 494 1.53 -24.50 -0.74
C PHE A 494 1.77 -24.61 -2.25
N THR A 495 2.89 -25.25 -2.63
CA THR A 495 3.38 -25.45 -4.00
C THR A 495 2.80 -26.67 -4.74
N VAL A 496 1.56 -27.10 -4.41
CA VAL A 496 0.80 -28.31 -4.88
C VAL A 496 1.30 -29.69 -4.41
N PRO A 497 0.39 -30.70 -4.22
CA PRO A 497 -1.09 -30.63 -4.25
C PRO A 497 -1.71 -30.14 -2.93
N ARG A 498 -2.91 -29.54 -3.02
CA ARG A 498 -3.64 -28.91 -1.90
C ARG A 498 -4.75 -29.78 -1.30
N VAL A 499 -4.90 -31.03 -1.77
CA VAL A 499 -5.98 -31.94 -1.34
C VAL A 499 -5.85 -32.22 0.16
N GLY A 500 -6.94 -32.06 0.89
CA GLY A 500 -7.00 -32.26 2.35
C GLY A 500 -6.31 -31.18 3.19
N CYS A 501 -5.68 -30.17 2.58
CA CYS A 501 -5.11 -29.04 3.33
C CYS A 501 -6.22 -28.11 3.85
N PRO A 502 -5.98 -27.37 4.95
CA PRO A 502 -6.92 -26.36 5.41
C PRO A 502 -7.08 -25.26 4.35
N ARG A 503 -8.27 -24.65 4.24
CA ARG A 503 -8.35 -23.33 3.60
C ARG A 503 -7.53 -22.34 4.43
N GLN A 504 -7.17 -21.22 3.83
CA GLN A 504 -6.68 -20.06 4.56
C GLN A 504 -7.90 -19.20 4.91
N PRO A 505 -8.32 -19.11 6.20
CA PRO A 505 -9.35 -18.17 6.60
C PRO A 505 -8.94 -16.73 6.31
N TRP A 506 -9.92 -15.87 6.10
CA TRP A 506 -9.73 -14.49 5.65
C TRP A 506 -10.40 -13.53 6.63
N HIS A 507 -9.60 -12.87 7.45
CA HIS A 507 -10.05 -11.81 8.35
C HIS A 507 -9.80 -10.45 7.70
N ASP A 508 -10.81 -9.60 7.64
CA ASP A 508 -10.73 -8.31 6.94
C ASP A 508 -11.73 -7.28 7.46
N LEU A 509 -11.51 -6.02 7.10
CA LEU A 509 -12.35 -4.89 7.51
C LEU A 509 -12.92 -4.17 6.28
N HIS A 510 -14.19 -3.78 6.36
CA HIS A 510 -14.86 -3.01 5.33
C HIS A 510 -15.84 -2.00 5.94
N CYS A 511 -16.27 -1.02 5.18
CA CYS A 511 -17.30 -0.09 5.63
C CYS A 511 -18.28 0.28 4.51
N ARG A 512 -19.49 0.68 4.92
CA ARG A 512 -20.46 1.39 4.08
C ARG A 512 -20.53 2.84 4.54
N ILE A 513 -20.57 3.75 3.57
CA ILE A 513 -20.69 5.19 3.77
C ILE A 513 -21.95 5.67 3.07
N ASP A 514 -22.80 6.30 3.87
CA ASP A 514 -24.05 6.95 3.47
C ASP A 514 -23.93 8.45 3.76
N GLY A 515 -24.27 9.31 2.80
CA GLY A 515 -24.20 10.77 2.95
C GLY A 515 -23.12 11.42 2.08
N PRO A 516 -22.73 12.68 2.36
CA PRO A 516 -21.94 13.48 1.40
C PRO A 516 -20.57 12.88 1.05
N ALA A 517 -19.92 12.16 1.98
CA ALA A 517 -18.63 11.50 1.72
C ALA A 517 -18.71 10.37 0.67
N ALA A 518 -19.89 9.79 0.43
CA ALA A 518 -20.07 8.80 -0.63
C ALA A 518 -19.85 9.40 -2.03
N TYR A 519 -20.11 10.71 -2.19
CA TYR A 519 -19.89 11.43 -3.44
C TYR A 519 -18.40 11.70 -3.69
N ASP A 520 -17.58 11.88 -2.64
CA ASP A 520 -16.13 12.00 -2.81
C ASP A 520 -15.51 10.68 -3.33
N ILE A 521 -16.04 9.54 -2.87
CA ILE A 521 -15.65 8.21 -3.39
C ILE A 521 -16.09 8.03 -4.85
N LEU A 522 -17.29 8.51 -5.20
CA LEU A 522 -17.76 8.56 -6.58
C LEU A 522 -16.84 9.42 -7.45
N THR A 523 -16.51 10.64 -7.02
CA THR A 523 -15.57 11.52 -7.73
C THR A 523 -14.22 10.84 -7.95
N ASN A 524 -13.67 10.15 -6.94
CA ASN A 524 -12.44 9.37 -7.13
C ASN A 524 -12.59 8.31 -8.26
N PHE A 525 -13.71 7.60 -8.31
CA PHE A 525 -13.96 6.62 -9.37
C PHE A 525 -14.05 7.28 -10.75
N GLU A 526 -14.79 8.39 -10.85
CA GLU A 526 -14.97 9.15 -12.10
C GLU A 526 -13.66 9.73 -12.63
N GLU A 527 -12.85 10.33 -11.75
CA GLU A 527 -11.52 10.85 -12.07
C GLU A 527 -10.62 9.75 -12.66
N ARG A 528 -10.66 8.54 -12.11
CA ARG A 528 -9.92 7.37 -12.60
C ARG A 528 -10.49 6.86 -13.92
N TRP A 529 -11.81 6.72 -14.02
CA TRP A 529 -12.50 6.26 -15.23
C TRP A 529 -12.15 7.13 -16.44
N LEU A 530 -12.24 8.45 -16.27
CA LEU A 530 -11.90 9.41 -17.31
C LEU A 530 -10.43 9.35 -17.70
N LYS A 531 -9.52 9.05 -16.76
CA LYS A 531 -8.10 8.89 -17.07
C LYS A 531 -7.84 7.68 -17.95
N GLU A 532 -8.39 6.53 -17.59
CA GLU A 532 -8.19 5.29 -18.32
C GLU A 532 -8.89 5.34 -19.69
N GLY A 533 -10.12 5.85 -19.76
CA GLY A 533 -10.83 6.05 -21.04
C GLY A 533 -10.13 7.01 -22.00
N SER A 534 -9.27 7.90 -21.51
CA SER A 534 -8.48 8.81 -22.36
C SER A 534 -7.21 8.16 -22.94
N LYS A 535 -6.84 6.93 -22.57
CA LYS A 535 -5.66 6.22 -23.09
C LYS A 535 -6.01 5.51 -24.41
N PRO A 536 -5.31 5.78 -25.53
CA PRO A 536 -5.64 5.16 -26.82
C PRO A 536 -5.24 3.66 -26.86
N HIS A 537 -6.16 2.79 -27.32
CA HIS A 537 -5.92 1.36 -27.53
C HIS A 537 -5.95 0.96 -29.02
N GLY A 538 -4.95 0.20 -29.49
CA GLY A 538 -4.98 -0.47 -30.81
C GLY A 538 -5.13 0.45 -32.03
N LEU A 539 -5.90 0.01 -33.04
CA LEU A 539 -6.14 0.74 -34.29
C LEU A 539 -6.85 2.11 -34.10
N GLN A 540 -7.43 2.41 -32.94
CA GLN A 540 -7.97 3.75 -32.63
C GLN A 540 -6.88 4.83 -32.57
N LYS A 541 -5.60 4.45 -32.49
CA LYS A 541 -4.47 5.38 -32.58
C LYS A 541 -4.40 6.15 -33.91
N LEU A 542 -5.05 5.65 -34.97
CA LEU A 542 -5.14 6.29 -36.29
C LEU A 542 -6.41 7.13 -36.50
N LEU A 543 -7.41 7.02 -35.62
CA LEU A 543 -8.73 7.66 -35.76
C LEU A 543 -9.14 8.51 -34.54
N ALA A 544 -8.22 8.74 -33.59
CA ALA A 544 -8.51 9.42 -32.32
C ALA A 544 -8.71 10.94 -32.50
N SER A 545 -9.88 11.32 -32.98
CA SER A 545 -10.48 12.64 -32.78
C SER A 545 -11.74 12.47 -31.93
N SER A 546 -11.57 12.32 -30.62
CA SER A 546 -12.41 12.94 -29.58
C SER A 546 -12.30 12.20 -28.23
N SER A 547 -11.94 12.95 -27.19
CA SER A 547 -12.10 12.60 -25.77
C SER A 547 -13.57 12.52 -25.31
N ALA A 548 -14.53 12.77 -26.20
CA ALA A 548 -15.96 12.83 -25.92
C ALA A 548 -16.59 11.45 -25.70
N ALA A 549 -16.09 10.39 -26.34
CA ALA A 549 -16.73 9.07 -26.33
C ALA A 549 -16.78 8.38 -24.95
N TYR A 550 -15.89 8.75 -24.00
CA TYR A 550 -15.85 8.12 -22.68
C TYR A 550 -16.56 8.92 -21.57
N ASP A 551 -16.76 10.24 -21.76
CA ASP A 551 -17.61 11.05 -20.88
C ASP A 551 -19.07 10.57 -20.95
N ASP A 552 -19.49 10.07 -22.11
CA ASP A 552 -20.84 9.53 -22.34
C ASP A 552 -21.16 8.24 -21.54
N PHE A 553 -20.16 7.55 -20.97
CA PHE A 553 -20.41 6.38 -20.12
C PHE A 553 -20.74 6.73 -18.67
N LEU A 554 -20.25 7.87 -18.19
CA LEU A 554 -20.52 8.32 -16.83
C LEU A 554 -21.93 8.89 -16.73
N VAL A 555 -22.61 8.54 -15.65
CA VAL A 555 -23.94 9.06 -15.37
C VAL A 555 -23.78 10.45 -14.79
N LYS A 556 -24.33 11.46 -15.48
CA LYS A 556 -24.37 12.83 -14.97
C LYS A 556 -25.45 12.92 -13.89
N ILE A 557 -25.08 12.54 -12.65
CA ILE A 557 -26.01 12.41 -11.51
C ILE A 557 -26.82 13.69 -11.28
N GLU A 558 -26.22 14.86 -11.46
CA GLU A 558 -26.86 16.18 -11.35
C GLU A 558 -28.07 16.35 -12.29
N LYS A 559 -28.12 15.58 -13.38
CA LYS A 559 -29.17 15.64 -14.40
C LYS A 559 -30.27 14.60 -14.17
N ILE A 560 -30.14 13.71 -13.19
CA ILE A 560 -31.17 12.70 -12.88
C ILE A 560 -32.20 13.31 -11.93
N PRO A 561 -33.47 13.49 -12.36
CA PRO A 561 -34.52 13.94 -11.46
C PRO A 561 -34.71 12.94 -10.31
N GLY A 562 -34.64 13.42 -9.07
CA GLY A 562 -34.89 12.61 -7.89
C GLY A 562 -33.66 11.97 -7.25
N ILE A 563 -32.46 12.02 -7.86
CA ILE A 563 -31.23 11.75 -7.11
C ILE A 563 -30.87 13.01 -6.32
N ILE A 564 -30.57 12.84 -5.04
CA ILE A 564 -30.20 13.93 -4.16
C ILE A 564 -28.76 14.32 -4.47
N GLY A 565 -28.50 15.60 -4.73
CA GLY A 565 -27.15 16.11 -4.95
C GLY A 565 -26.34 16.13 -3.65
N MET A 566 -25.02 16.29 -3.75
CA MET A 566 -24.15 16.39 -2.57
C MET A 566 -24.57 17.55 -1.63
N ALA A 567 -24.97 18.70 -2.19
CA ALA A 567 -25.40 19.88 -1.43
C ALA A 567 -26.79 19.72 -0.80
N ASP A 568 -27.66 18.90 -1.40
CA ASP A 568 -29.04 18.65 -0.95
C ASP A 568 -29.16 17.35 -0.15
N SER A 569 -28.04 16.61 0.01
CA SER A 569 -27.99 15.34 0.75
C SER A 569 -28.53 15.62 2.14
N PRO A 570 -29.64 15.00 2.56
CA PRO A 570 -30.24 15.29 3.84
C PRO A 570 -29.19 14.96 4.90
N CYS A 571 -28.62 16.02 5.49
CA CYS A 571 -28.10 15.91 6.83
C CYS A 571 -29.22 15.24 7.62
N GLN A 572 -28.97 14.04 8.14
CA GLN A 572 -29.58 13.72 9.43
C GLN A 572 -29.34 14.96 10.30
N SER A 573 -30.37 15.42 11.02
CA SER A 573 -30.31 16.62 11.87
C SER A 573 -28.88 16.81 12.40
N GLN A 574 -28.27 18.00 12.29
CA GLN A 574 -26.90 18.18 12.83
C GLN A 574 -26.80 17.79 14.32
N ASN A 575 -27.95 17.65 14.98
CA ASN A 575 -28.15 17.18 16.34
C ASN A 575 -28.44 15.67 16.47
N ASP A 576 -28.26 14.86 15.43
CA ASP A 576 -28.39 13.40 15.49
C ASP A 576 -27.20 12.84 16.29
N PRO A 577 -27.42 12.27 17.49
CA PRO A 577 -26.35 11.73 18.31
C PRO A 577 -25.60 10.57 17.63
N GLU A 578 -26.22 9.89 16.66
CA GLU A 578 -25.62 8.78 15.92
C GLU A 578 -25.01 9.21 14.58
N GLY A 579 -25.05 10.50 14.24
CA GLY A 579 -24.45 11.05 13.03
C GLY A 579 -22.94 10.88 12.98
N TRP A 580 -22.37 10.82 11.78
CA TRP A 580 -20.93 10.66 11.55
C TRP A 580 -20.33 11.85 10.82
N HIS A 581 -19.07 12.13 11.10
CA HIS A 581 -18.21 12.99 10.29
C HIS A 581 -17.18 12.10 9.61
N VAL A 582 -17.05 12.24 8.29
CA VAL A 582 -16.28 11.32 7.44
C VAL A 582 -15.42 12.12 6.47
N GLN A 583 -14.15 11.76 6.36
CA GLN A 583 -13.23 12.33 5.40
C GLN A 583 -12.61 11.21 4.56
N VAL A 584 -12.51 11.43 3.24
CA VAL A 584 -11.93 10.48 2.30
C VAL A 584 -10.47 10.82 2.05
N PHE A 585 -9.61 9.80 2.06
CA PHE A 585 -8.17 9.91 1.86
C PHE A 585 -7.73 8.97 0.74
N ARG A 586 -6.65 9.35 0.04
CA ARG A 586 -6.08 8.56 -1.05
C ARG A 586 -4.56 8.52 -1.03
N SER A 587 -4.04 7.48 -1.66
CA SER A 587 -2.68 7.43 -2.20
C SER A 587 -2.84 7.30 -3.72
N ILE A 588 -2.64 8.37 -4.47
CA ILE A 588 -2.85 8.35 -5.93
C ILE A 588 -2.07 9.47 -6.61
N ASP A 589 -1.77 9.30 -7.91
CA ASP A 589 -0.99 10.26 -8.68
C ASP A 589 -1.70 10.74 -9.95
N SER A 590 -1.22 11.83 -10.55
CA SER A 590 -1.78 12.41 -11.79
C SER A 590 -1.68 11.47 -13.01
N ASN A 591 -0.99 10.33 -12.91
CA ASN A 591 -1.00 9.30 -13.96
C ASN A 591 -2.24 8.39 -13.88
N SER A 592 -2.91 8.37 -12.73
CA SER A 592 -4.07 7.50 -12.45
C SER A 592 -5.41 8.24 -12.46
N VAL A 593 -5.38 9.57 -12.43
CA VAL A 593 -6.59 10.42 -12.44
C VAL A 593 -6.56 11.48 -13.53
N LYS A 594 -7.76 11.93 -13.90
CA LYS A 594 -8.03 13.15 -14.66
C LYS A 594 -8.74 14.11 -13.70
N GLY A 595 -8.36 15.39 -13.71
CA GLY A 595 -8.92 16.41 -12.81
C GLY A 595 -7.88 17.08 -11.91
N PHE A 596 -6.71 16.46 -11.74
CA PHE A 596 -5.57 17.16 -11.17
C PHE A 596 -5.12 18.31 -12.08
N PRO A 597 -4.62 19.42 -11.51
CA PRO A 597 -4.16 20.56 -12.30
C PRO A 597 -3.07 20.18 -13.32
N GLU A 598 -3.11 20.80 -14.49
CA GLU A 598 -2.05 20.63 -15.50
C GLU A 598 -0.80 21.46 -15.15
N ASP A 599 -0.99 22.68 -14.61
CA ASP A 599 0.11 23.50 -14.09
C ASP A 599 0.45 23.03 -12.66
N PRO A 600 1.69 22.54 -12.40
CA PRO A 600 2.12 22.15 -11.06
C PRO A 600 2.05 23.26 -10.03
N LYS A 601 2.03 24.55 -10.44
CA LYS A 601 1.86 25.69 -9.52
C LYS A 601 0.53 25.66 -8.79
N ASP A 602 -0.50 25.08 -9.41
CA ASP A 602 -1.83 24.98 -8.82
C ASP A 602 -1.96 23.76 -7.88
N ALA A 603 -0.95 22.89 -7.80
CA ALA A 603 -0.98 21.67 -6.99
C ALA A 603 -1.22 21.97 -5.50
N THR A 604 -0.55 22.99 -4.96
CA THR A 604 -0.69 23.39 -3.55
C THR A 604 -2.11 23.85 -3.23
N SER A 605 -2.80 24.50 -4.18
CA SER A 605 -4.21 24.92 -3.99
C SER A 605 -5.19 23.74 -3.86
N ARG A 606 -4.78 22.57 -4.33
CA ARG A 606 -5.52 21.30 -4.25
C ARG A 606 -4.96 20.37 -3.17
N ASN A 607 -4.03 20.84 -2.33
CA ASN A 607 -3.33 20.05 -1.32
C ASN A 607 -2.59 18.82 -1.89
N LEU A 608 -2.06 18.95 -3.10
CA LEU A 608 -1.26 17.91 -3.76
C LEU A 608 0.24 18.20 -3.58
N VAL A 609 1.04 17.15 -3.43
CA VAL A 609 2.50 17.25 -3.37
C VAL A 609 3.11 17.00 -4.76
N CYS A 610 4.29 17.57 -5.00
CA CYS A 610 4.99 17.42 -6.28
C CYS A 610 5.96 16.23 -6.24
N GLY A 611 5.75 15.24 -7.10
CA GLY A 611 6.72 14.21 -7.46
C GLY A 611 7.60 14.64 -8.63
N LYS A 612 8.38 13.70 -9.20
CA LYS A 612 9.17 14.00 -10.41
C LYS A 612 8.22 13.98 -11.61
N ASN A 613 7.84 15.16 -12.11
CA ASN A 613 6.91 15.32 -13.23
C ASN A 613 5.51 14.73 -12.99
N VAL A 614 5.08 14.63 -11.73
CA VAL A 614 3.79 14.04 -11.33
C VAL A 614 3.24 14.79 -10.11
N LEU A 615 1.92 14.91 -10.00
CA LEU A 615 1.25 15.40 -8.79
C LEU A 615 0.72 14.23 -8.00
N ILE A 616 0.84 14.28 -6.68
CA ILE A 616 0.60 13.15 -5.79
C ILE A 616 -0.35 13.59 -4.67
N ASP A 617 -1.37 12.77 -4.44
CA ASP A 617 -2.16 12.78 -3.21
C ASP A 617 -1.63 11.66 -2.31
N MET A 618 -1.17 12.04 -1.11
CA MET A 618 -0.66 11.14 -0.07
C MET A 618 -1.42 11.32 1.25
N SER A 619 -2.68 11.73 1.15
CA SER A 619 -3.52 12.07 2.30
C SER A 619 -3.78 10.91 3.26
N ILE A 620 -3.65 9.65 2.81
CA ILE A 620 -3.72 8.48 3.72
C ILE A 620 -2.59 8.52 4.75
N HIS A 621 -1.34 8.71 4.30
CA HIS A 621 -0.20 8.80 5.22
C HIS A 621 -0.37 9.97 6.19
N THR A 622 -0.78 11.15 5.69
CA THR A 622 -1.08 12.32 6.50
C THR A 622 -2.14 12.02 7.57
N ALA A 623 -3.24 11.34 7.20
CA ALA A 623 -4.31 10.98 8.13
C ALA A 623 -3.83 10.03 9.23
N TYR A 624 -3.06 9.00 8.88
CA TYR A 624 -2.46 8.08 9.86
C TYR A 624 -1.55 8.83 10.84
N VAL A 625 -0.61 9.64 10.34
CA VAL A 625 0.33 10.40 11.19
C VAL A 625 -0.42 11.34 12.12
N LYS A 626 -1.44 12.05 11.63
CA LYS A 626 -2.25 12.96 12.45
C LYS A 626 -3.02 12.22 13.52
N ALA A 627 -3.69 11.12 13.18
CA ALA A 627 -4.43 10.31 14.16
C ALA A 627 -3.50 9.74 15.25
N ILE A 628 -2.32 9.23 14.88
CA ILE A 628 -1.32 8.72 15.84
C ILE A 628 -0.82 9.83 16.77
N ARG A 629 -0.48 11.01 16.22
CA ARG A 629 -0.02 12.15 17.02
C ARG A 629 -1.09 12.68 17.96
N ALA A 630 -2.36 12.54 17.59
CA ALA A 630 -3.48 13.00 18.37
C ALA A 630 -3.93 12.00 19.46
N ALA A 631 -3.57 10.72 19.31
CA ALA A 631 -3.89 9.66 20.26
C ALA A 631 -3.44 9.98 21.70
N GLN A 632 -4.31 9.70 22.67
CA GLN A 632 -4.15 10.01 24.08
C GLN A 632 -4.12 8.77 24.97
N LYS A 633 -4.86 7.72 24.62
CA LYS A 633 -5.08 6.52 25.44
C LYS A 633 -4.48 5.29 24.78
N PHE A 634 -4.94 4.94 23.59
CA PHE A 634 -4.47 3.75 22.90
C PHE A 634 -4.65 3.81 21.38
N ILE A 635 -3.91 2.95 20.70
CA ILE A 635 -4.06 2.68 19.28
C ILE A 635 -4.27 1.18 19.10
N TYR A 636 -5.25 0.80 18.27
CA TYR A 636 -5.48 -0.57 17.83
C TYR A 636 -5.39 -0.63 16.30
N ILE A 637 -4.47 -1.41 15.76
CA ILE A 637 -4.22 -1.54 14.32
C ILE A 637 -4.39 -2.99 13.92
N GLU A 638 -5.10 -3.20 12.81
CA GLU A 638 -5.07 -4.45 12.07
C GLU A 638 -4.57 -4.15 10.65
N ASN A 639 -3.47 -4.79 10.25
CA ASN A 639 -2.88 -4.53 8.96
C ASN A 639 -2.22 -5.77 8.34
N GLN A 640 -2.33 -5.94 7.02
CA GLN A 640 -1.64 -7.02 6.29
C GLN A 640 -0.11 -6.88 6.34
N TYR A 641 0.41 -5.66 6.37
CA TYR A 641 1.84 -5.38 6.46
C TYR A 641 2.12 -4.36 7.55
N PHE A 642 3.29 -4.48 8.18
CA PHE A 642 3.77 -3.50 9.14
C PHE A 642 5.27 -3.30 8.99
N LEU A 643 5.66 -2.39 8.09
CA LEU A 643 7.06 -2.03 7.86
C LEU A 643 7.20 -0.57 7.43
N GLY A 644 8.26 0.09 7.88
CA GLY A 644 8.51 1.49 7.55
C GLY A 644 9.50 2.19 8.47
N SER A 645 9.68 3.48 8.21
CA SER A 645 10.64 4.34 8.89
C SER A 645 12.08 3.82 8.79
N SER A 646 12.47 3.31 7.61
CA SER A 646 13.75 2.62 7.43
C SER A 646 14.97 3.47 7.77
N TYR A 647 14.88 4.79 7.59
CA TYR A 647 15.94 5.74 7.96
C TYR A 647 16.37 5.65 9.43
N ASN A 648 15.54 5.05 10.30
CA ASN A 648 15.82 4.85 11.71
C ASN A 648 16.08 3.38 12.10
N TRP A 649 16.16 2.45 11.14
CA TRP A 649 16.58 1.07 11.41
C TRP A 649 18.07 1.00 11.75
N ASP A 650 18.50 -0.07 12.42
CA ASP A 650 19.92 -0.29 12.77
C ASP A 650 20.86 -0.42 11.55
N SER A 651 20.30 -0.75 10.38
CA SER A 651 20.97 -1.04 9.11
C SER A 651 19.97 -0.85 7.97
N HIS A 652 20.46 -0.74 6.72
CA HIS A 652 19.63 -0.51 5.52
C HIS A 652 18.78 0.78 5.64
N LYS A 653 19.38 1.85 6.18
CA LYS A 653 18.71 3.13 6.42
C LYS A 653 18.32 3.87 5.13
N ASP A 654 19.05 3.58 4.05
CA ASP A 654 18.96 4.18 2.73
C ASP A 654 17.97 3.48 1.78
N LEU A 655 17.28 2.47 2.28
CA LEU A 655 16.37 1.62 1.51
C LEU A 655 15.10 2.35 1.00
N GLY A 656 14.72 3.45 1.63
CA GLY A 656 13.64 4.33 1.16
C GLY A 656 12.22 3.92 1.59
N ALA A 657 12.07 3.11 2.64
CA ALA A 657 10.77 2.83 3.29
C ALA A 657 10.41 3.96 4.27
N ASN A 658 10.22 5.16 3.75
CA ASN A 658 10.23 6.40 4.52
C ASN A 658 8.88 6.81 5.14
N ASN A 659 7.85 5.97 5.04
CA ASN A 659 6.59 6.21 5.75
C ASN A 659 6.81 6.35 7.27
N LEU A 660 6.05 7.24 7.91
CA LEU A 660 6.30 7.68 9.30
C LEU A 660 5.51 6.86 10.33
N ILE A 661 4.64 5.96 9.90
CA ILE A 661 3.66 5.30 10.78
C ILE A 661 4.36 4.55 11.93
N PRO A 662 5.35 3.66 11.70
CA PRO A 662 6.01 2.95 12.79
C PRO A 662 6.73 3.87 13.78
N ILE A 663 7.48 4.86 13.31
CA ILE A 663 8.22 5.76 14.19
C ILE A 663 7.29 6.70 14.98
N GLU A 664 6.16 7.15 14.40
CA GLU A 664 5.20 7.99 15.10
C GLU A 664 4.51 7.23 16.24
N ILE A 665 4.22 5.94 16.06
CA ILE A 665 3.70 5.09 17.15
C ILE A 665 4.74 4.95 18.26
N ALA A 666 6.00 4.65 17.90
CA ALA A 666 7.08 4.54 18.89
C ALA A 666 7.29 5.85 19.64
N LEU A 667 7.37 6.99 18.93
CA LEU A 667 7.53 8.32 19.53
C LEU A 667 6.33 8.73 20.38
N LYS A 668 5.10 8.38 19.98
CA LYS A 668 3.91 8.60 20.82
C LYS A 668 4.05 7.87 22.16
N ILE A 669 4.45 6.60 22.13
CA ILE A 669 4.69 5.81 23.36
C ILE A 669 5.83 6.43 24.18
N VAL A 670 6.96 6.76 23.54
CA VAL A 670 8.11 7.43 24.18
C VAL A 670 7.68 8.70 24.88
N ASN A 671 6.90 9.56 24.23
CA ASN A 671 6.43 10.82 24.80
C ASN A 671 5.49 10.58 25.99
N LYS A 672 4.61 9.58 25.92
CA LYS A 672 3.73 9.20 27.04
C LYS A 672 4.51 8.62 28.22
N ILE A 673 5.56 7.84 27.98
CA ILE A 673 6.50 7.37 29.02
C ILE A 673 7.19 8.56 29.68
N LYS A 674 7.72 9.50 28.89
CA LYS A 674 8.39 10.71 29.39
C LYS A 674 7.46 11.61 30.21
N ALA A 675 6.18 11.66 29.83
CA ALA A 675 5.14 12.37 30.58
C ALA A 675 4.59 11.58 31.78
N ASN A 676 5.05 10.35 32.02
CA ASN A 676 4.50 9.42 33.03
C ASN A 676 2.98 9.19 32.87
N GLU A 677 2.51 9.15 31.63
CA GLU A 677 1.12 8.88 31.26
C GLU A 677 0.98 7.45 30.72
N ARG A 678 -0.18 6.83 30.95
CA ARG A 678 -0.48 5.51 30.39
C ARG A 678 -0.87 5.62 28.93
N PHE A 679 -0.31 4.73 28.12
CA PHE A 679 -0.64 4.57 26.71
C PHE A 679 -0.33 3.14 26.27
N SER A 680 -1.06 2.64 25.27
CA SER A 680 -0.81 1.31 24.71
C SER A 680 -1.08 1.25 23.20
N ALA A 681 -0.31 0.46 22.48
CA ALA A 681 -0.53 0.12 21.08
C ALA A 681 -0.67 -1.39 20.91
N TYR A 682 -1.73 -1.81 20.22
CA TYR A 682 -2.06 -3.18 19.87
C TYR A 682 -1.99 -3.31 18.35
N ILE A 683 -1.13 -4.18 17.83
CA ILE A 683 -0.93 -4.35 16.39
C ILE A 683 -1.18 -5.81 16.03
N ILE A 684 -2.18 -6.06 15.19
CA ILE A 684 -2.51 -7.39 14.66
C ILE A 684 -2.09 -7.43 13.19
N ILE A 685 -1.26 -8.41 12.87
CA ILE A 685 -0.69 -8.64 11.54
C ILE A 685 -0.81 -10.12 11.19
N PRO A 686 -0.77 -10.53 9.91
CA PRO A 686 -0.79 -11.94 9.58
C PRO A 686 0.46 -12.63 10.13
N MET A 687 0.37 -13.93 10.42
CA MET A 687 1.53 -14.69 10.92
C MET A 687 2.70 -14.63 9.92
N TRP A 688 2.39 -14.62 8.63
CA TRP A 688 3.29 -14.27 7.53
C TRP A 688 2.48 -13.69 6.35
N PRO A 689 3.08 -12.93 5.42
CA PRO A 689 2.40 -12.45 4.21
C PRO A 689 1.89 -13.60 3.33
N GLU A 690 0.72 -13.46 2.68
CA GLU A 690 0.13 -14.52 1.84
C GLU A 690 1.13 -15.04 0.79
N GLY A 691 1.32 -16.35 0.75
CA GLY A 691 2.26 -17.02 -0.15
C GLY A 691 3.14 -18.01 0.59
N VAL A 692 3.99 -18.73 -0.14
CA VAL A 692 4.87 -19.75 0.46
C VAL A 692 5.82 -19.08 1.47
N PRO A 693 5.80 -19.43 2.77
CA PRO A 693 6.56 -18.72 3.80
C PRO A 693 8.08 -18.78 3.60
N THR A 694 8.58 -19.86 3.01
CA THR A 694 10.00 -20.06 2.69
C THR A 694 10.43 -19.35 1.41
N SER A 695 9.52 -18.70 0.68
CA SER A 695 9.87 -17.98 -0.54
C SER A 695 10.71 -16.74 -0.21
N ILE A 696 11.59 -16.37 -1.14
CA ILE A 696 12.48 -15.21 -0.96
C ILE A 696 11.68 -13.92 -0.69
N PRO A 697 10.60 -13.59 -1.44
CA PRO A 697 9.82 -12.38 -1.17
C PRO A 697 9.23 -12.34 0.24
N ASN A 698 8.63 -13.44 0.70
CA ASN A 698 8.04 -13.50 2.05
C ASN A 698 9.11 -13.38 3.14
N GLN A 699 10.24 -14.08 2.99
CA GLN A 699 11.34 -13.98 3.95
C GLN A 699 11.95 -12.58 3.99
N GLN A 700 12.00 -11.87 2.86
CA GLN A 700 12.49 -10.50 2.80
C GLN A 700 11.52 -9.52 3.49
N ILE A 701 10.21 -9.66 3.28
CA ILE A 701 9.19 -8.82 3.94
C ILE A 701 9.23 -9.02 5.46
N LEU A 702 9.33 -10.27 5.92
CA LEU A 702 9.46 -10.59 7.34
C LEU A 702 10.73 -9.99 7.96
N TYR A 703 11.82 -9.92 7.20
CA TYR A 703 13.05 -9.26 7.63
C TYR A 703 12.86 -7.75 7.84
N TRP A 704 12.17 -7.06 6.92
CA TRP A 704 11.84 -5.64 7.08
C TRP A 704 10.87 -5.37 8.22
N GLN A 705 9.90 -6.26 8.42
CA GLN A 705 9.01 -6.19 9.57
C GLN A 705 9.79 -6.36 10.89
N HIS A 706 10.71 -7.33 10.96
CA HIS A 706 11.57 -7.53 12.14
C HIS A 706 12.42 -6.29 12.44
N LYS A 707 13.03 -5.67 11.42
CA LYS A 707 13.79 -4.41 11.58
C LYS A 707 12.93 -3.27 12.12
N THR A 708 11.70 -3.16 11.63
CA THR A 708 10.72 -2.16 12.10
C THR A 708 10.36 -2.40 13.57
N MET A 709 10.05 -3.64 13.94
CA MET A 709 9.74 -4.01 15.34
C MET A 709 10.93 -3.74 16.27
N GLN A 710 12.15 -4.13 15.85
CA GLN A 710 13.38 -3.92 16.62
C GLN A 710 13.60 -2.43 16.91
N MET A 711 13.47 -1.57 15.88
CA MET A 711 13.57 -0.12 16.04
C MET A 711 12.56 0.40 17.08
N MET A 712 11.29 0.01 16.97
CA MET A 712 10.25 0.51 17.88
C MET A 712 10.49 0.09 19.33
N TYR A 713 10.81 -1.19 19.56
CA TYR A 713 11.04 -1.70 20.92
C TYR A 713 12.29 -1.12 21.57
N GLU A 714 13.36 -0.89 20.81
CA GLU A 714 14.57 -0.24 21.29
C GLU A 714 14.31 1.21 21.71
N MET A 715 13.54 1.97 20.92
CA MET A 715 13.13 3.34 21.29
C MET A 715 12.33 3.37 22.60
N ILE A 716 11.38 2.45 22.77
CA ILE A 716 10.55 2.36 23.98
C ILE A 716 11.41 2.00 25.20
N TYR A 717 12.30 1.02 25.07
CA TYR A 717 13.21 0.65 26.16
C TYR A 717 14.13 1.80 26.56
N ASN A 718 14.72 2.49 25.59
CA ASN A 718 15.57 3.65 25.87
C ASN A 718 14.80 4.74 26.62
N ALA A 719 13.55 5.00 26.25
CA ALA A 719 12.70 5.94 26.98
C ALA A 719 12.43 5.49 28.42
N LEU A 720 12.14 4.21 28.65
CA LEU A 720 11.96 3.67 30.02
C LEU A 720 13.22 3.86 30.87
N LYS A 721 14.39 3.57 30.30
CA LYS A 721 15.69 3.74 30.95
C LYS A 721 16.01 5.19 31.25
N GLU A 722 15.72 6.10 30.32
CA GLU A 722 15.93 7.55 30.49
C GLU A 722 15.17 8.12 31.70
N VAL A 723 13.96 7.60 31.97
CA VAL A 723 13.13 8.06 33.10
C VAL A 723 13.19 7.16 34.34
N GLY A 724 14.04 6.14 34.36
CA GLY A 724 14.22 5.24 35.51
C GLY A 724 13.05 4.28 35.76
N LEU A 725 12.29 3.92 34.72
CA LEU A 725 11.12 3.03 34.80
C LEU A 725 11.39 1.61 34.28
N GLU A 726 12.60 1.30 33.82
CA GLU A 726 13.00 0.03 33.22
C GLU A 726 12.93 -1.18 34.16
N ASN A 727 12.94 -0.94 35.47
CA ASN A 727 12.75 -1.98 36.49
C ASN A 727 11.27 -2.19 36.89
N LYS A 728 10.38 -1.26 36.49
CA LYS A 728 8.95 -1.28 36.82
C LYS A 728 8.10 -1.78 35.66
N TYR A 729 8.43 -1.34 34.45
CA TYR A 729 7.70 -1.68 33.22
C TYR A 729 8.66 -2.28 32.20
N GLU A 730 8.08 -3.02 31.26
CA GLU A 730 8.80 -3.54 30.09
C GLU A 730 8.18 -2.98 28.80
N PRO A 731 8.89 -3.02 27.65
CA PRO A 731 8.35 -2.48 26.40
C PRO A 731 6.99 -3.07 25.98
N GLN A 732 6.74 -4.34 26.29
CA GLN A 732 5.46 -5.01 26.04
C GLN A 732 4.32 -4.59 27.00
N ASP A 733 4.57 -3.75 28.01
CA ASP A 733 3.50 -3.06 28.75
C ASP A 733 2.95 -1.84 27.96
N TYR A 734 3.53 -1.52 26.80
CA TYR A 734 3.13 -0.40 25.94
C TYR A 734 2.88 -0.80 24.49
N LEU A 735 3.66 -1.71 23.90
CA LEU A 735 3.54 -2.11 22.49
C LEU A 735 3.46 -3.63 22.36
N ASN A 736 2.39 -4.13 21.74
CA ASN A 736 2.22 -5.56 21.50
C ASN A 736 1.86 -5.87 20.05
N PHE A 737 2.53 -6.87 19.50
CA PHE A 737 2.23 -7.47 18.20
C PHE A 737 1.56 -8.84 18.39
N PHE A 738 0.52 -9.08 17.61
CA PHE A 738 -0.25 -10.32 17.60
C PHE A 738 -0.47 -10.79 16.16
N CYS A 739 -0.83 -12.06 16.02
CA CYS A 739 -1.38 -12.61 14.79
C CYS A 739 -2.61 -13.46 15.10
N LEU A 740 -3.32 -13.90 14.06
CA LEU A 740 -4.50 -14.74 14.22
C LEU A 740 -4.23 -16.17 13.74
N GLY A 741 -4.83 -17.15 14.42
CA GLY A 741 -4.77 -18.55 14.02
C GLY A 741 -5.92 -19.37 14.58
N ASN A 742 -6.22 -20.47 13.91
CA ASN A 742 -7.25 -21.41 14.33
C ASN A 742 -6.72 -22.83 14.38
N ARG A 743 -7.42 -23.71 15.10
CA ARG A 743 -7.16 -25.14 15.19
C ARG A 743 -8.44 -25.91 15.47
N GLU A 744 -8.71 -26.92 14.64
CA GLU A 744 -9.96 -27.68 14.66
C GLU A 744 -9.73 -29.15 14.98
N VAL A 745 -10.47 -29.70 15.93
CA VAL A 745 -10.50 -31.15 16.15
C VAL A 745 -11.17 -31.83 14.94
N PRO A 746 -10.65 -32.96 14.43
CA PRO A 746 -11.29 -33.71 13.34
C PRO A 746 -12.69 -34.18 13.73
N ASP A 747 -13.63 -34.11 12.78
CA ASP A 747 -14.93 -34.76 12.94
C ASP A 747 -14.79 -36.30 12.83
N ARG A 748 -15.84 -37.05 13.22
CA ARG A 748 -15.81 -38.53 13.20
C ARG A 748 -15.51 -39.12 11.82
N GLU A 749 -15.91 -38.45 10.74
CA GLU A 749 -15.67 -38.87 9.35
C GLU A 749 -14.24 -38.56 8.87
N ASP A 750 -13.66 -37.41 9.26
CA ASP A 750 -12.27 -37.03 8.95
C ASP A 750 -11.25 -38.01 9.58
N SER A 751 -11.62 -38.63 10.70
CA SER A 751 -10.79 -39.59 11.45
C SER A 751 -10.51 -40.90 10.69
N LEU A 752 -11.29 -41.22 9.65
CA LEU A 752 -11.13 -42.43 8.85
C LEU A 752 -10.12 -42.23 7.70
N VAL A 753 -9.96 -41.01 7.19
CA VAL A 753 -9.05 -40.67 6.08
C VAL A 753 -7.60 -40.50 6.56
N ALA A 754 -7.40 -40.14 7.84
CA ALA A 754 -6.09 -39.88 8.42
C ALA A 754 -5.21 -41.13 8.66
N ARG A 755 -5.74 -42.36 8.48
CA ARG A 755 -5.04 -43.60 8.84
C ARG A 755 -3.99 -44.08 7.81
N ASP A 756 -3.92 -43.47 6.63
CA ASP A 756 -3.07 -43.95 5.52
C ASP A 756 -1.89 -43.02 5.12
N SER A 757 -1.53 -42.01 5.94
CA SER A 757 -0.38 -41.16 5.59
C SER A 757 0.94 -41.72 6.11
N THR A 758 1.76 -42.20 5.18
CA THR A 758 3.16 -42.61 5.39
C THR A 758 4.06 -41.42 5.75
N ALA A 759 5.25 -41.72 6.28
CA ALA A 759 6.26 -40.85 6.92
C ALA A 759 6.86 -39.71 6.07
N VAL A 760 6.04 -38.86 5.45
CA VAL A 760 6.46 -37.72 4.64
C VAL A 760 6.38 -36.43 5.46
N LYS A 761 7.53 -35.78 5.71
CA LYS A 761 7.62 -34.47 6.40
C LYS A 761 7.34 -33.28 5.46
N THR A 762 6.25 -33.33 4.68
CA THR A 762 5.84 -32.17 3.87
C THR A 762 5.00 -31.20 4.70
N PRO A 763 5.01 -29.89 4.39
CA PRO A 763 4.13 -28.93 5.06
C PRO A 763 2.66 -29.34 5.05
N GLN A 764 2.18 -29.91 3.95
CA GLN A 764 0.81 -30.39 3.78
C GLN A 764 0.46 -31.51 4.76
N ALA A 765 1.33 -32.51 4.92
CA ALA A 765 1.11 -33.59 5.87
C ALA A 765 1.14 -33.09 7.33
N LEU A 766 2.01 -32.11 7.61
CA LEU A 766 2.11 -31.51 8.94
C LEU A 766 0.84 -30.72 9.31
N VAL A 767 0.34 -29.84 8.44
CA VAL A 767 -0.89 -29.07 8.72
C VAL A 767 -2.15 -29.94 8.81
N GLN A 768 -2.18 -31.04 8.05
CA GLN A 768 -3.25 -32.04 8.15
C GLN A 768 -3.23 -32.74 9.50
N LYS A 769 -2.05 -33.09 9.99
CA LYS A 769 -1.85 -33.74 11.29
C LYS A 769 -2.11 -32.78 12.45
N SER A 770 -1.56 -31.57 12.40
CA SER A 770 -1.66 -30.59 13.47
C SER A 770 -3.03 -29.91 13.52
N ARG A 771 -3.76 -29.93 12.39
CA ARG A 771 -5.09 -29.33 12.19
C ARG A 771 -5.15 -27.84 12.52
N ARG A 772 -4.04 -27.13 12.33
CA ARG A 772 -3.92 -25.70 12.59
C ARG A 772 -3.50 -24.94 11.33
N PHE A 773 -3.90 -23.68 11.25
CA PHE A 773 -3.38 -22.75 10.25
C PHE A 773 -3.61 -21.31 10.74
N MET A 774 -2.88 -20.36 10.16
CA MET A 774 -3.14 -18.95 10.44
C MET A 774 -4.50 -18.52 9.87
N ILE A 775 -5.17 -17.61 10.57
CA ILE A 775 -6.24 -16.79 9.99
C ILE A 775 -5.53 -15.60 9.36
N TYR A 776 -5.76 -15.37 8.06
CA TYR A 776 -5.03 -14.35 7.35
C TYR A 776 -5.63 -12.98 7.61
N VAL A 777 -4.88 -12.13 8.31
CA VAL A 777 -5.22 -10.73 8.54
C VAL A 777 -4.94 -9.95 7.25
N HIS A 778 -5.99 -9.71 6.48
CA HIS A 778 -5.95 -8.84 5.31
C HIS A 778 -6.50 -7.43 5.61
N SER A 779 -6.99 -7.19 6.82
CA SER A 779 -7.41 -5.89 7.34
C SER A 779 -6.45 -4.76 6.98
N LYS A 780 -6.99 -3.54 6.82
CA LYS A 780 -6.22 -2.28 6.79
C LYS A 780 -6.98 -1.19 7.55
N GLY A 781 -6.89 -1.23 8.88
CA GLY A 781 -7.60 -0.29 9.74
C GLY A 781 -6.82 0.10 11.00
N MET A 782 -7.23 1.24 11.56
CA MET A 782 -6.72 1.76 12.83
C MET A 782 -7.87 2.40 13.62
N ILE A 783 -7.99 2.04 14.89
CA ILE A 783 -8.88 2.65 15.87
C ILE A 783 -8.03 3.42 16.87
N VAL A 784 -8.43 4.65 17.17
CA VAL A 784 -7.76 5.53 18.12
C VAL A 784 -8.75 5.95 19.20
N ASP A 785 -8.38 5.67 20.45
CA ASP A 785 -9.08 6.11 21.67
C ASP A 785 -10.59 5.78 21.73
N ASP A 786 -11.04 4.77 20.98
CA ASP A 786 -12.45 4.39 20.79
C ASP A 786 -13.35 5.50 20.18
N GLU A 787 -12.77 6.57 19.66
CA GLU A 787 -13.51 7.73 19.10
C GLU A 787 -13.27 7.98 17.61
N TYR A 788 -12.17 7.48 17.05
CA TYR A 788 -11.81 7.69 15.64
C TYR A 788 -11.37 6.39 14.98
N VAL A 789 -11.79 6.18 13.73
CA VAL A 789 -11.42 5.01 12.93
C VAL A 789 -10.91 5.44 11.55
N ILE A 790 -9.82 4.83 11.09
CA ILE A 790 -9.38 4.83 9.70
C ILE A 790 -9.56 3.42 9.15
N LEU A 791 -10.17 3.30 7.97
CA LEU A 791 -10.39 2.02 7.30
C LEU A 791 -10.27 2.20 5.78
N GLY A 792 -9.56 1.29 5.11
CA GLY A 792 -9.40 1.38 3.65
C GLY A 792 -8.68 0.20 3.03
N SER A 793 -7.97 0.47 1.93
CA SER A 793 -7.17 -0.52 1.20
C SER A 793 -5.66 -0.46 1.50
N ALA A 794 -5.19 0.61 2.16
CA ALA A 794 -3.78 0.94 2.32
C ALA A 794 -3.08 0.16 3.43
N ASN A 795 -2.04 -0.59 3.06
CA ASN A 795 -1.20 -1.30 4.01
C ASN A 795 -0.18 -0.37 4.70
N ILE A 796 0.34 -0.75 5.87
CA ILE A 796 1.47 -0.03 6.50
C ILE A 796 2.78 -0.53 5.88
N ASN A 797 3.06 -0.04 4.67
CA ASN A 797 4.31 -0.20 3.93
C ASN A 797 4.53 1.00 3.00
N GLN A 798 5.67 1.08 2.32
CA GLN A 798 5.94 2.21 1.43
C GLN A 798 5.05 2.17 0.17
N ARG A 799 4.77 0.96 -0.34
CA ARG A 799 3.86 0.72 -1.47
C ARG A 799 2.51 1.42 -1.35
N SER A 800 1.86 1.36 -0.19
CA SER A 800 0.54 1.96 -0.01
C SER A 800 0.60 3.41 0.48
N MET A 801 1.70 3.83 1.14
CA MET A 801 1.79 5.14 1.81
C MET A 801 2.46 6.25 0.97
N GLU A 802 3.16 5.92 -0.12
CA GLU A 802 3.93 6.90 -0.91
C GLU A 802 3.09 7.72 -1.90
N GLY A 803 1.93 7.22 -2.34
CA GLY A 803 1.07 7.89 -3.33
C GLY A 803 1.45 7.64 -4.80
N THR A 804 2.73 7.42 -5.12
CA THR A 804 3.21 7.13 -6.49
C THR A 804 3.34 5.65 -6.83
N ARG A 805 3.21 4.76 -5.84
CA ARG A 805 3.30 3.31 -6.04
C ARG A 805 1.92 2.72 -6.34
N ASP A 806 1.29 2.06 -5.37
CA ASP A 806 -0.06 1.53 -5.53
C ASP A 806 -1.09 2.64 -5.32
N THR A 807 -2.21 2.57 -6.05
CA THR A 807 -3.32 3.49 -5.77
C THR A 807 -4.19 2.93 -4.66
N GLU A 808 -4.42 3.69 -3.60
CA GLU A 808 -5.18 3.30 -2.42
C GLU A 808 -6.30 4.29 -2.11
N ILE A 809 -7.27 3.87 -1.31
CA ILE A 809 -8.34 4.72 -0.78
C ILE A 809 -8.65 4.30 0.66
N ALA A 810 -8.95 5.27 1.51
CA ALA A 810 -9.40 5.05 2.88
C ALA A 810 -10.42 6.12 3.28
N MET A 811 -11.19 5.83 4.32
CA MET A 811 -11.97 6.82 5.05
C MET A 811 -11.40 6.97 6.46
N GLY A 812 -11.49 8.17 7.01
CA GLY A 812 -11.40 8.42 8.43
C GLY A 812 -12.71 8.98 8.94
N ALA A 813 -13.20 8.47 10.07
CA ALA A 813 -14.51 8.81 10.58
C ALA A 813 -14.59 8.80 12.11
N TYR A 814 -15.50 9.63 12.64
CA TYR A 814 -15.87 9.67 14.05
C TYR A 814 -17.34 10.08 14.21
N GLN A 815 -17.88 9.82 15.40
CA GLN A 815 -19.20 10.31 15.81
C GLN A 815 -19.02 11.51 16.75
N PRO A 816 -19.39 12.75 16.37
CA PRO A 816 -19.05 13.98 17.11
C PRO A 816 -19.64 14.03 18.54
N TYR A 817 -20.69 13.26 18.83
CA TYR A 817 -21.32 13.15 20.15
C TYR A 817 -20.80 11.97 20.99
N HIS A 818 -19.84 11.21 20.47
CA HIS A 818 -19.20 10.07 21.13
C HIS A 818 -17.68 10.21 21.08
N THR A 819 -17.17 11.31 21.65
CA THR A 819 -15.73 11.63 21.71
C THR A 819 -15.31 12.06 23.11
N TRP A 820 -14.02 11.96 23.41
CA TRP A 820 -13.45 12.44 24.68
C TRP A 820 -13.60 13.96 24.84
N ALA A 821 -13.68 14.71 23.74
CA ALA A 821 -13.91 16.16 23.78
C ALA A 821 -15.38 16.51 24.11
N SER A 822 -16.34 15.69 23.66
CA SER A 822 -17.77 15.93 23.88
C SER A 822 -18.29 15.33 25.20
N ARG A 823 -17.52 14.44 25.83
CA ARG A 823 -17.97 13.66 26.99
C ARG A 823 -17.04 13.76 28.19
N LEU A 824 -17.63 13.61 29.37
CA LEU A 824 -16.91 13.55 30.65
C LEU A 824 -16.36 12.14 30.97
N PHE A 825 -16.73 11.13 30.17
CA PHE A 825 -16.40 9.72 30.36
C PHE A 825 -16.09 9.05 29.02
N SER A 826 -15.55 7.82 29.06
CA SER A 826 -15.14 7.05 27.89
C SER A 826 -16.25 6.96 26.83
N PRO A 827 -15.99 7.31 25.56
CA PRO A 827 -17.01 7.22 24.52
C PRO A 827 -17.30 5.75 24.20
N HIS A 828 -18.56 5.32 24.34
CA HIS A 828 -19.02 4.00 23.95
C HIS A 828 -19.99 4.07 22.78
N GLY A 829 -19.58 4.76 21.71
CA GLY A 829 -20.28 4.79 20.43
C GLY A 829 -20.04 3.54 19.59
N GLN A 830 -20.34 3.63 18.30
CA GLN A 830 -20.19 2.53 17.33
C GLN A 830 -18.73 2.09 17.17
N ILE A 831 -17.76 2.99 17.31
CA ILE A 831 -16.32 2.67 17.19
C ILE A 831 -15.87 1.79 18.35
N TYR A 832 -16.21 2.16 19.59
CA TYR A 832 -16.05 1.31 20.77
C TYR A 832 -16.71 -0.05 20.57
N GLY A 833 -17.95 -0.05 20.06
CA GLY A 833 -18.68 -1.29 19.80
C GLY A 833 -17.98 -2.20 18.81
N TYR A 834 -17.51 -1.62 17.70
CA TYR A 834 -16.74 -2.33 16.69
C TYR A 834 -15.45 -2.93 17.26
N ARG A 835 -14.69 -2.15 18.05
CA ARG A 835 -13.47 -2.63 18.70
C ARG A 835 -13.74 -3.73 19.74
N MET A 836 -14.82 -3.63 20.51
CA MET A 836 -15.26 -4.70 21.42
C MET A 836 -15.66 -5.97 20.65
N SER A 837 -16.33 -5.82 19.52
CA SER A 837 -16.74 -6.94 18.66
C SER A 837 -15.52 -7.67 18.06
N LEU A 838 -14.56 -6.94 17.51
CA LEU A 838 -13.29 -7.51 17.04
C LEU A 838 -12.54 -8.23 18.17
N TRP A 839 -12.50 -7.65 19.36
CA TRP A 839 -11.89 -8.31 20.52
C TRP A 839 -12.66 -9.55 20.95
N ALA A 840 -14.00 -9.56 20.85
CA ALA A 840 -14.79 -10.74 21.15
C ALA A 840 -14.49 -11.89 20.18
N GLU A 841 -14.33 -11.59 18.89
CA GLU A 841 -13.89 -12.54 17.86
C GLU A 841 -12.49 -13.08 18.16
N HIS A 842 -11.52 -12.18 18.36
CA HIS A 842 -10.11 -12.56 18.51
C HIS A 842 -9.85 -13.26 19.84
N ILE A 843 -10.37 -12.73 20.94
CA ILE A 843 -10.10 -13.21 22.31
C ILE A 843 -11.10 -14.30 22.73
N GLY A 844 -12.23 -14.43 22.03
CA GLY A 844 -13.28 -15.41 22.36
C GLY A 844 -14.07 -15.07 23.63
N ALA A 845 -13.87 -13.87 24.21
CA ALA A 845 -14.53 -13.41 25.43
C ALA A 845 -14.52 -11.89 25.54
N LEU A 846 -15.43 -11.34 26.35
CA LEU A 846 -15.42 -9.94 26.78
C LEU A 846 -15.12 -9.86 28.28
N GLN A 847 -14.16 -9.03 28.66
CA GLN A 847 -13.76 -8.82 30.06
C GLN A 847 -13.84 -7.34 30.43
N GLY A 848 -14.02 -7.05 31.72
CA GLY A 848 -14.19 -5.68 32.22
C GLY A 848 -13.00 -4.77 31.90
N CYS A 849 -11.77 -5.30 31.98
CA CYS A 849 -10.55 -4.55 31.67
C CYS A 849 -10.47 -4.11 30.20
N PHE A 850 -11.16 -4.79 29.27
CA PHE A 850 -11.15 -4.43 27.84
C PHE A 850 -11.86 -3.10 27.54
N LYS A 851 -12.59 -2.55 28.52
CA LYS A 851 -13.17 -1.21 28.44
C LYS A 851 -12.14 -0.09 28.64
N GLN A 852 -10.93 -0.43 29.10
CA GLN A 852 -9.84 0.51 29.34
C GLN A 852 -8.56 -0.05 28.68
N PRO A 853 -8.46 0.01 27.35
CA PRO A 853 -7.36 -0.62 26.62
C PRO A 853 -5.98 -0.07 27.01
N GLU A 854 -5.88 1.18 27.49
CA GLU A 854 -4.62 1.80 27.92
C GLU A 854 -4.11 1.28 29.28
N SER A 855 -4.99 0.64 30.05
CA SER A 855 -4.67 0.17 31.40
C SER A 855 -3.64 -0.95 31.37
N LEU A 856 -2.77 -0.97 32.38
CA LEU A 856 -1.75 -2.01 32.51
C LEU A 856 -2.38 -3.41 32.68
N GLU A 857 -3.52 -3.46 33.38
CA GLU A 857 -4.31 -4.68 33.55
C GLU A 857 -4.77 -5.22 32.20
N CYS A 858 -5.38 -4.39 31.36
CA CYS A 858 -5.84 -4.80 30.03
C CYS A 858 -4.69 -5.30 29.16
N VAL A 859 -3.60 -4.52 29.06
CA VAL A 859 -2.44 -4.88 28.23
C VAL A 859 -1.87 -6.25 28.63
N ARG A 860 -1.66 -6.47 29.93
CA ARG A 860 -1.11 -7.73 30.45
C ARG A 860 -2.09 -8.88 30.28
N GLN A 861 -3.39 -8.63 30.44
CA GLN A 861 -4.42 -9.65 30.27
C GLN A 861 -4.52 -10.11 28.82
N VAL A 862 -4.58 -9.19 27.86
CA VAL A 862 -4.60 -9.50 26.42
C VAL A 862 -3.34 -10.29 26.03
N ARG A 863 -2.16 -9.86 26.51
CA ARG A 863 -0.89 -10.55 26.27
C ARG A 863 -0.85 -11.95 26.88
N SER A 864 -1.35 -12.12 28.11
CA SER A 864 -1.42 -13.42 28.78
C SER A 864 -2.33 -14.39 28.02
N LEU A 865 -3.51 -13.92 27.58
CA LEU A 865 -4.44 -14.74 26.80
C LEU A 865 -3.81 -15.16 25.47
N SER A 866 -3.14 -14.25 24.77
CA SER A 866 -2.50 -14.57 23.49
C SER A 866 -1.32 -15.55 23.63
N GLU A 867 -0.62 -15.52 24.77
CA GLU A 867 0.42 -16.51 25.11
C GLU A 867 -0.16 -17.90 25.39
N VAL A 868 -1.27 -17.98 26.12
CA VAL A 868 -2.00 -19.24 26.35
C VAL A 868 -2.48 -19.81 25.02
N ASN A 869 -3.07 -18.98 24.17
CA ASN A 869 -3.54 -19.39 22.85
C ASN A 869 -2.39 -19.83 21.93
N TRP A 870 -1.23 -19.15 21.97
CA TRP A 870 -0.05 -19.59 21.23
C TRP A 870 0.41 -20.97 21.68
N ARG A 871 0.45 -21.24 23.00
CA ARG A 871 0.81 -22.57 23.52
C ARG A 871 -0.17 -23.64 23.03
N GLN A 872 -1.48 -23.35 23.04
CA GLN A 872 -2.50 -24.25 22.52
C GLN A 872 -2.35 -24.48 21.00
N TYR A 873 -2.12 -23.41 20.23
CA TYR A 873 -1.88 -23.47 18.79
C TYR A 873 -0.63 -24.29 18.48
N ALA A 874 0.47 -24.08 19.22
CA ALA A 874 1.77 -24.68 19.00
C ALA A 874 1.88 -26.15 19.49
N ALA A 875 1.03 -26.59 20.43
CA ALA A 875 1.09 -27.91 21.06
C ALA A 875 1.00 -29.09 20.08
N ASP A 876 1.60 -30.23 20.43
CA ASP A 876 1.48 -31.46 19.65
C ASP A 876 0.05 -32.04 19.68
N GLU A 877 -0.62 -31.92 20.82
CA GLU A 877 -2.01 -32.37 20.99
C GLU A 877 -2.99 -31.45 20.23
N VAL A 878 -3.88 -32.06 19.44
CA VAL A 878 -4.92 -31.33 18.71
C VAL A 878 -6.09 -31.05 19.64
N THR A 879 -6.33 -29.77 19.91
CA THR A 879 -7.46 -29.29 20.70
C THR A 879 -8.21 -28.20 19.95
N GLU A 880 -9.50 -28.04 20.27
CA GLU A 880 -10.34 -27.02 19.66
C GLU A 880 -9.98 -25.63 20.17
N MET A 881 -9.66 -24.72 19.26
CA MET A 881 -9.48 -23.31 19.60
C MET A 881 -10.80 -22.55 19.50
N LYS A 882 -11.08 -21.73 20.51
CA LYS A 882 -12.24 -20.81 20.56
C LYS A 882 -11.83 -19.34 20.50
N SER A 883 -10.53 -19.08 20.59
CA SER A 883 -9.93 -17.76 20.53
C SER A 883 -8.82 -17.81 19.50
N HIS A 884 -8.75 -16.75 18.70
CA HIS A 884 -7.90 -16.65 17.53
C HIS A 884 -6.65 -15.81 17.77
N LEU A 885 -6.64 -14.94 18.80
CA LEU A 885 -5.53 -14.03 19.10
C LEU A 885 -4.32 -14.81 19.60
N LEU A 886 -3.23 -14.77 18.84
CA LEU A 886 -1.95 -15.39 19.18
C LEU A 886 -0.92 -14.31 19.46
N LYS A 887 -0.05 -14.55 20.45
CA LYS A 887 1.20 -13.76 20.55
C LYS A 887 1.93 -13.91 19.22
N TYR A 888 2.33 -12.80 18.61
CA TYR A 888 3.19 -12.90 17.42
C TYR A 888 4.45 -13.69 17.81
N PRO A 889 4.97 -14.61 16.97
CA PRO A 889 5.99 -15.59 17.38
C PRO A 889 7.41 -15.04 17.63
N LEU A 890 7.50 -13.87 18.24
CA LEU A 890 8.70 -13.19 18.68
C LEU A 890 8.69 -13.00 20.22
N GLU A 891 9.86 -13.18 20.80
CA GLU A 891 10.20 -12.78 22.15
C GLU A 891 10.79 -11.36 22.12
N VAL A 892 10.36 -10.51 23.05
CA VAL A 892 10.96 -9.20 23.30
C VAL A 892 11.51 -9.24 24.70
N ASP A 893 12.83 -9.18 24.86
CA ASP A 893 13.42 -9.15 26.19
C ASP A 893 13.22 -7.77 26.84
N ARG A 894 13.56 -7.67 28.14
CA ARG A 894 13.39 -6.42 28.91
C ARG A 894 14.17 -5.24 28.34
N THR A 895 15.17 -5.49 27.48
CA THR A 895 15.98 -4.46 26.83
C THR A 895 15.46 -4.06 25.45
N GLY A 896 14.29 -4.57 25.04
CA GLY A 896 13.69 -4.26 23.75
C GLY A 896 14.31 -5.04 22.58
N LYS A 897 15.12 -6.08 22.85
CA LYS A 897 15.68 -6.91 21.78
C LYS A 897 14.68 -7.96 21.32
N VAL A 898 14.47 -8.03 20.01
CA VAL A 898 13.47 -8.88 19.36
C VAL A 898 14.13 -10.14 18.80
N LYS A 899 13.69 -11.31 19.26
CA LYS A 899 14.19 -12.63 18.85
C LYS A 899 13.01 -13.57 18.53
N PRO A 900 13.22 -14.67 17.80
CA PRO A 900 12.21 -15.73 17.72
C PRO A 900 11.84 -16.25 19.11
N LEU A 901 10.57 -16.63 19.33
CA LEU A 901 10.19 -17.34 20.55
C LEU A 901 11.04 -18.62 20.73
N PRO A 902 11.37 -19.02 21.97
CA PRO A 902 12.11 -20.25 22.23
C PRO A 902 11.44 -21.47 21.56
N GLY A 903 12.19 -22.18 20.72
CA GLY A 903 11.68 -23.32 19.95
C GLY A 903 10.93 -22.97 18.65
N CYS A 904 10.77 -21.68 18.33
CA CYS A 904 10.02 -21.20 17.17
C CYS A 904 10.90 -20.40 16.19
N VAL A 905 12.05 -20.97 15.79
CA VAL A 905 12.92 -20.35 14.77
C VAL A 905 12.19 -20.21 13.42
N THR A 906 11.34 -21.19 13.11
CA THR A 906 10.50 -21.21 11.91
C THR A 906 9.03 -21.28 12.27
N PHE A 907 8.15 -20.90 11.33
CA PHE A 907 6.71 -21.06 11.54
C PHE A 907 6.32 -22.54 11.68
N PRO A 908 5.33 -22.85 12.55
CA PRO A 908 4.87 -24.23 12.72
C PRO A 908 4.35 -24.81 11.41
N ASP A 909 4.72 -26.06 11.12
CA ASP A 909 4.31 -26.88 9.97
C ASP A 909 4.77 -26.43 8.58
N VAL A 910 4.91 -25.12 8.33
CA VAL A 910 5.18 -24.55 7.00
C VAL A 910 6.61 -24.10 6.76
N GLY A 911 7.44 -24.04 7.81
CA GLY A 911 8.82 -23.56 7.71
C GLY A 911 8.92 -22.05 7.48
N GLY A 912 10.07 -21.59 7.00
CA GLY A 912 10.37 -20.16 6.85
C GLY A 912 10.73 -19.53 8.20
N THR A 913 11.76 -18.69 8.24
CA THR A 913 12.21 -18.09 9.50
C THR A 913 11.23 -17.00 9.93
N VAL A 914 10.93 -16.94 11.24
CA VAL A 914 9.96 -15.97 11.79
C VAL A 914 10.46 -14.54 11.68
N THR A 915 11.78 -14.33 11.79
CA THR A 915 12.44 -13.02 11.63
C THR A 915 12.74 -12.68 10.17
N GLY A 916 12.44 -13.58 9.23
CA GLY A 916 12.82 -13.42 7.83
C GLY A 916 14.32 -13.55 7.56
N THR A 917 14.65 -13.58 6.28
CA THR A 917 16.03 -13.64 5.79
C THR A 917 16.24 -12.61 4.68
N PHE A 918 17.35 -11.88 4.77
CA PHE A 918 17.74 -10.90 3.77
C PHE A 918 18.44 -11.55 2.57
N THR A 919 18.04 -11.18 1.37
CA THR A 919 18.64 -11.56 0.08
C THR A 919 18.93 -10.29 -0.74
N PRO A 920 20.21 -9.98 -1.07
CA PRO A 920 20.59 -8.72 -1.73
C PRO A 920 19.89 -8.42 -3.06
N ASN A 921 19.51 -9.45 -3.82
CA ASN A 921 19.02 -9.30 -5.20
C ASN A 921 17.54 -8.83 -5.31
N LEU A 922 16.83 -8.60 -4.20
CA LEU A 922 15.39 -8.26 -4.18
C LEU A 922 15.02 -7.04 -3.30
N GLU A 923 16.01 -6.23 -2.90
CA GLU A 923 15.82 -5.08 -1.99
C GLU A 923 14.63 -4.17 -2.37
N ASN A 924 14.51 -3.75 -3.63
CA ASN A 924 13.50 -2.78 -4.06
C ASN A 924 12.09 -3.37 -4.30
N LEU A 925 11.94 -4.70 -4.41
CA LEU A 925 10.68 -5.34 -4.80
C LEU A 925 9.71 -5.59 -3.63
N THR A 926 10.21 -5.50 -2.39
CA THR A 926 9.58 -6.05 -1.19
C THR A 926 9.18 -4.98 -0.16
N ILE A 927 9.15 -3.71 -0.59
CA ILE A 927 9.03 -2.51 0.28
C ILE A 927 7.84 -1.64 -0.10
#